data_AF-D7CDM8-F1
#
_entry.id   AF-D7CDM8-F1
#
_cell.length_a   1.000
_cell.length_b   1.000
_cell.length_c   1.000
_cell.angle_alpha   90.00
_cell.angle_beta   90.00
_cell.angle_gamma   90.00
#
_symmetry.space_group_name_H-M   'P 1'
#
loop_
_entity.id
_entity.type
_entity.pdbx_description
1 polymer ?
#
loop_
_entity_poly.entity_id
_entity_poly.type
_entity_poly.pdbx_seq_one_letter_code
_entity_poly.pdbx_strand_id
1 'polypeptide(L)'
;MTAASRLILAAPHPAALTAARRAAERGGNAVDAALAAAVVLTVVYPHQCSLGGDLIALVHSPDGTVRAVLSAGAAAHDVDVDTLRAADRRMPAQGPQTVTVPGAVAGWAELAEAHGTPGTLAATLRDAAALAEEGATVSAGLARAVREQSARIAADPGLSALLTGPGGAPLDEGDPLPQPRLAAVLRALADDPSSFYRGAVAEALADGLRRAGSPLTASDLAAHRTESVEALTLDVFGTRWWTAPPPSQGASLLAVLEAADAAATLPEPWRTGLLAARCQDASAARDRLLGDPRGTEVGLDGLLRPAPLAGARPPKPPFRPAGDTVAVTAVDSSGLAVSLIQSVYQTFGSGICEPDTGIVLHNRGSAFSLLPGHPALIGPGLRPPHTLCPVLGRSAHAGRPGRLPGRPGPAADPRPDGAGSDGPGRRPGRRAGPATLGGRRPRHRPRNADPAGRARVRPRRHARLPVERTGRCRSRPHRPGRSHPGCAAGRRRPAGRRLRSTRRRRHRVPRPAPRRRRGRPRRIFGRKPPMSTLAPEPVPADAPHPLDPLTAAELATAAKVLRGDARVTEDARFWGVTLDEDHARRAAPGDTRRARAVVICPSAHLAYEVGLELGDTPRSTAWRELDVRSPGCSSEEARQAAAACRADPRFQRALALRGIHDVSLVMVDPESIGGFEPPEYKGRRLTWGSVWHRTSEDDNGYARPVQGVVPIIDMESMEILHIEDHGVVPLSQESGVFSTGVVPPRPGLRPLEVVQPEGPSFTVTGQRIDWQGWSVRVGFTHREGLVLHDLTFDAGGKGPRQVIRRAAVNEMYVPYFDTASTQYRKNFFDWGEYGAGPLTNSLALGCDCLGVIHYFDAAVLGGDGVPRVIPNAVCLHEEDDGILWKHHDGRSGRTEVRRSRRLIISAFATVANYDYGFYWSLYQDGSVMLEIKMTGILSATGVAESEETPYARRVAPNVAVTNHQHFFSVRLDMAVDGPRNRLVEVTAEHETDPELDPYGNAARTVLRPILSEAEGARRTDPSRALHWRVESAEARNRMGEPTAYRVHLENTAVLPVREDSVCARRAPFVGRQLWATAYDPDRRFVAGEYPNQAEPGADGVHKWQEEDRSLDGTDLVLWATVGSHHFPRPEEWPVMPVARARLRLEPDGFFDRNPALDVPPPVSCHAPRPAAAGHGSGAPDHCCE
;
A
#
# COMPACT_ATOMS: atom_id res chain seq x y z
N MET A 1 37.26 6.04 -38.77
CA MET A 1 36.56 5.78 -37.50
C MET A 1 35.36 4.91 -37.82
N THR A 2 35.48 3.61 -37.57
CA THR A 2 34.40 2.64 -37.75
C THR A 2 33.23 3.01 -36.83
N ALA A 3 32.01 3.02 -37.35
CA ALA A 3 30.81 3.32 -36.56
C ALA A 3 30.74 2.36 -35.36
N ALA A 4 30.67 2.91 -34.14
CA ALA A 4 30.51 2.10 -32.93
C ALA A 4 29.26 1.22 -33.08
N SER A 5 29.41 -0.09 -32.87
CA SER A 5 28.30 -1.04 -32.83
C SER A 5 27.29 -0.57 -31.78
N ARG A 6 26.01 -0.48 -32.18
CA ARG A 6 24.94 -0.17 -31.21
C ARG A 6 24.67 -1.43 -30.40
N LEU A 7 24.84 -1.34 -29.09
CA LEU A 7 24.72 -2.44 -28.13
C LEU A 7 23.71 -2.07 -27.05
N ILE A 8 22.86 -3.03 -26.66
CA ILE A 8 22.03 -2.95 -25.46
C ILE A 8 22.45 -4.09 -24.54
N LEU A 9 22.67 -3.80 -23.25
CA LEU A 9 23.07 -4.79 -22.24
C LEU A 9 22.39 -4.52 -20.90
N ALA A 10 22.02 -5.58 -20.19
CA ALA A 10 21.53 -5.54 -18.81
C ALA A 10 22.39 -6.45 -17.91
N ALA A 11 22.80 -5.93 -16.74
CA ALA A 11 23.55 -6.67 -15.73
C ALA A 11 23.32 -6.06 -14.32
N PRO A 12 23.39 -6.85 -13.23
CA PRO A 12 22.99 -6.43 -11.89
C PRO A 12 24.08 -5.70 -11.07
N HIS A 13 24.96 -4.92 -11.70
CA HIS A 13 25.94 -4.11 -10.96
C HIS A 13 26.53 -2.96 -11.82
N PRO A 14 26.69 -1.73 -11.29
CA PRO A 14 27.27 -0.62 -12.06
C PRO A 14 28.69 -0.87 -12.58
N ALA A 15 29.54 -1.55 -11.80
CA ALA A 15 30.89 -1.93 -12.24
C ALA A 15 30.86 -2.94 -13.41
N ALA A 16 29.87 -3.83 -13.44
CA ALA A 16 29.68 -4.77 -14.55
C ALA A 16 29.23 -4.06 -15.83
N LEU A 17 28.32 -3.08 -15.72
CA LEU A 17 27.93 -2.21 -16.85
C LEU A 17 29.11 -1.38 -17.35
N THR A 18 29.98 -0.92 -16.46
CA THR A 18 31.20 -0.18 -16.82
C THR A 18 32.17 -1.07 -17.59
N ALA A 19 32.34 -2.32 -17.17
CA ALA A 19 33.18 -3.30 -17.86
C ALA A 19 32.65 -3.63 -19.26
N ALA A 20 31.33 -3.87 -19.36
CA ALA A 20 30.65 -4.06 -20.64
C ALA A 20 30.88 -2.90 -21.61
N ARG A 21 30.73 -1.65 -21.12
CA ARG A 21 30.99 -0.45 -21.92
C ARG A 21 32.44 -0.39 -22.41
N ARG A 22 33.42 -0.69 -21.55
CA ARG A 22 34.85 -0.72 -21.94
C ARG A 22 35.14 -1.78 -23.00
N ALA A 23 34.51 -2.96 -22.89
CA ALA A 23 34.63 -3.99 -23.92
C ALA A 23 34.07 -3.52 -25.27
N ALA A 24 32.89 -2.88 -25.27
CA ALA A 24 32.31 -2.30 -26.48
C ALA A 24 33.17 -1.15 -27.06
N GLU A 25 33.74 -0.28 -26.22
CA GLU A 25 34.66 0.79 -26.64
C GLU A 25 35.96 0.26 -27.28
N ARG A 26 36.37 -0.96 -26.92
CA ARG A 26 37.49 -1.68 -27.55
C ARG A 26 37.10 -2.41 -28.84
N GLY A 27 35.88 -2.21 -29.33
CA GLY A 27 35.35 -2.86 -30.53
C GLY A 27 34.71 -4.23 -30.28
N GLY A 28 34.47 -4.58 -29.02
CA GLY A 28 33.78 -5.82 -28.66
C GLY A 28 32.30 -5.83 -29.08
N ASN A 29 31.78 -7.03 -29.32
CA ASN A 29 30.38 -7.27 -29.71
C ASN A 29 29.50 -7.60 -28.48
N ALA A 30 28.26 -8.06 -28.71
CA ALA A 30 27.34 -8.41 -27.64
C ALA A 30 27.86 -9.47 -26.67
N VAL A 31 28.56 -10.49 -27.17
CA VAL A 31 29.15 -11.56 -26.35
C VAL A 31 30.32 -11.00 -25.53
N ASP A 32 31.19 -10.21 -26.14
CA ASP A 32 32.31 -9.58 -25.42
C ASP A 32 31.83 -8.69 -24.26
N ALA A 33 30.79 -7.89 -24.49
CA ALA A 33 30.23 -7.02 -23.47
C ALA A 33 29.56 -7.82 -22.34
N ALA A 34 28.84 -8.90 -22.68
CA ALA A 34 28.24 -9.79 -21.69
C ALA A 34 29.31 -10.52 -20.85
N LEU A 35 30.37 -11.03 -21.48
CA LEU A 35 31.50 -11.64 -20.80
C LEU A 35 32.21 -10.63 -19.90
N ALA A 36 32.36 -9.38 -20.32
CA ALA A 36 32.97 -8.34 -19.49
C ALA A 36 32.16 -8.02 -18.23
N ALA A 37 30.84 -7.93 -18.35
CA ALA A 37 29.97 -7.83 -17.18
C ALA A 37 30.08 -9.09 -16.28
N ALA A 38 30.02 -10.28 -16.87
CA ALA A 38 30.07 -11.56 -16.18
C ALA A 38 31.37 -11.78 -15.39
N VAL A 39 32.52 -11.46 -15.98
CA VAL A 39 33.84 -11.56 -15.32
C VAL A 39 33.90 -10.60 -14.13
N VAL A 40 33.53 -9.33 -14.31
CA VAL A 40 33.60 -8.34 -13.22
C VAL A 40 32.64 -8.67 -12.07
N LEU A 41 31.51 -9.31 -12.33
CA LEU A 41 30.61 -9.80 -11.28
C LEU A 41 31.26 -10.81 -10.35
N THR A 42 32.30 -11.55 -10.79
CA THR A 42 33.06 -12.44 -9.89
C THR A 42 33.92 -11.70 -8.85
N VAL A 43 34.19 -10.40 -9.09
CA VAL A 43 34.96 -9.54 -8.18
C VAL A 43 34.03 -8.76 -7.27
N VAL A 44 32.97 -8.17 -7.82
CA VAL A 44 32.11 -7.20 -7.09
C VAL A 44 30.84 -7.82 -6.48
N TYR A 45 30.53 -9.06 -6.86
CA TYR A 45 29.31 -9.76 -6.46
C TYR A 45 29.59 -11.22 -6.04
N PRO A 46 30.63 -11.49 -5.20
CA PRO A 46 31.15 -12.83 -4.91
C PRO A 46 30.15 -13.75 -4.17
N HIS A 47 29.12 -13.17 -3.55
CA HIS A 47 28.07 -13.94 -2.89
C HIS A 47 27.10 -14.60 -3.88
N GLN A 48 27.08 -14.20 -5.16
CA GLN A 48 26.23 -14.81 -6.20
C GLN A 48 27.00 -15.26 -7.45
N CYS A 49 28.15 -14.65 -7.77
CA CYS A 49 29.00 -15.03 -8.91
C CYS A 49 30.46 -15.20 -8.49
N SER A 50 31.12 -16.26 -8.97
CA SER A 50 32.54 -16.53 -8.72
C SER A 50 33.12 -17.34 -9.88
N LEU A 51 34.44 -17.38 -10.00
CA LEU A 51 35.13 -18.33 -10.88
C LEU A 51 34.77 -19.78 -10.52
N GLY A 52 34.44 -20.02 -9.25
CA GLY A 52 33.96 -21.28 -8.72
C GLY A 52 32.47 -21.56 -8.99
N GLY A 53 31.84 -20.87 -9.94
CA GLY A 53 30.44 -21.06 -10.33
C GLY A 53 30.26 -21.87 -11.61
N ASP A 54 29.00 -22.05 -12.02
CA ASP A 54 28.61 -22.60 -13.32
C ASP A 54 28.01 -21.53 -14.22
N LEU A 55 27.99 -21.79 -15.53
CA LEU A 55 27.43 -20.91 -16.55
C LEU A 55 26.55 -21.71 -17.53
N ILE A 56 25.35 -21.20 -17.80
CA ILE A 56 24.53 -21.64 -18.94
C ILE A 56 24.10 -20.41 -19.73
N ALA A 57 24.32 -20.43 -21.05
CA ALA A 57 23.97 -19.33 -21.93
C ALA A 57 23.17 -19.78 -23.15
N LEU A 58 22.41 -18.85 -23.73
CA LEU A 58 21.90 -18.94 -25.09
C LEU A 58 22.58 -17.88 -25.93
N VAL A 59 23.01 -18.26 -27.14
CA VAL A 59 23.52 -17.32 -28.15
C VAL A 59 22.65 -17.42 -29.39
N HIS A 60 22.06 -16.29 -29.81
CA HIS A 60 21.42 -16.13 -31.10
C HIS A 60 22.42 -15.49 -32.05
N SER A 61 22.82 -16.22 -33.08
CA SER A 61 23.73 -15.76 -34.12
C SER A 61 22.99 -14.94 -35.19
N PRO A 62 23.68 -14.05 -35.92
CA PRO A 62 23.07 -13.28 -37.01
C PRO A 62 22.42 -14.12 -38.12
N ASP A 63 22.85 -15.37 -38.31
CA ASP A 63 22.27 -16.33 -39.25
C ASP A 63 20.91 -16.91 -38.79
N GLY A 64 20.46 -16.55 -37.59
CA GLY A 64 19.20 -17.00 -36.99
C GLY A 64 19.30 -18.29 -36.20
N THR A 65 20.50 -18.88 -36.08
CA THR A 65 20.72 -20.07 -35.24
C THR A 65 20.76 -19.69 -33.76
N VAL A 66 20.19 -20.55 -32.90
CA VAL A 66 20.26 -20.38 -31.44
C VAL A 66 20.92 -21.61 -30.83
N ARG A 67 22.04 -21.41 -30.15
CA ARG A 67 22.79 -22.47 -29.44
C ARG A 67 22.71 -22.27 -27.95
N ALA A 68 22.54 -23.36 -27.21
CA ALA A 68 22.67 -23.40 -25.77
C ALA A 68 24.09 -23.85 -25.39
N VAL A 69 24.81 -23.01 -24.66
CA VAL A 69 26.12 -23.32 -24.11
C VAL A 69 25.93 -23.80 -22.68
N LEU A 70 26.13 -25.10 -22.46
CA LEU A 70 25.99 -25.79 -21.18
C LEU A 70 27.38 -25.96 -20.55
N SER A 71 27.78 -25.01 -19.71
CA SER A 71 29.02 -25.08 -18.92
C SER A 71 28.69 -25.31 -17.45
N ALA A 72 28.10 -26.48 -17.20
CA ALA A 72 27.78 -27.00 -15.88
C ALA A 72 28.73 -28.17 -15.59
N GLY A 73 29.48 -28.11 -14.50
CA GLY A 73 30.44 -29.17 -14.23
C GLY A 73 29.87 -30.40 -13.53
N ALA A 74 30.68 -31.45 -13.57
CA ALA A 74 30.30 -32.79 -13.17
C ALA A 74 30.76 -33.10 -11.73
N ALA A 75 30.12 -34.08 -11.11
CA ALA A 75 30.63 -34.70 -9.89
C ALA A 75 31.97 -35.40 -10.15
N ALA A 76 32.79 -35.50 -9.10
CA ALA A 76 34.07 -36.18 -9.14
C ALA A 76 33.92 -37.63 -9.62
N HIS A 77 34.94 -38.15 -10.30
CA HIS A 77 34.96 -39.55 -10.72
C HIS A 77 34.89 -40.51 -9.51
N ASP A 78 35.62 -40.18 -8.44
CA ASP A 78 35.72 -41.01 -7.24
C ASP A 78 34.66 -40.66 -6.17
N VAL A 79 33.46 -40.21 -6.60
CA VAL A 79 32.37 -39.91 -5.67
C VAL A 79 31.84 -41.19 -5.00
N ASP A 80 31.88 -41.23 -3.67
CA ASP A 80 31.34 -42.35 -2.87
C ASP A 80 29.86 -42.12 -2.54
N VAL A 81 29.00 -42.63 -3.43
CA VAL A 81 27.53 -42.50 -3.31
C VAL A 81 27.00 -43.24 -2.09
N ASP A 82 27.62 -44.36 -1.71
CA ASP A 82 27.15 -45.18 -0.58
C ASP A 82 27.46 -44.51 0.75
N THR A 83 28.64 -43.89 0.89
CA THR A 83 28.96 -43.06 2.05
C THR A 83 28.03 -41.84 2.16
N LEU A 84 27.73 -41.17 1.04
CA LEU A 84 26.76 -40.06 1.04
C LEU A 84 25.36 -40.50 1.47
N ARG A 85 24.90 -41.66 1.00
CA ARG A 85 23.61 -42.28 1.41
C ARG A 85 23.59 -42.74 2.86
N ALA A 86 24.70 -43.25 3.36
CA ALA A 86 24.84 -43.67 4.75
C ALA A 86 24.80 -42.46 5.69
N ALA A 87 25.31 -41.30 5.24
CA ALA A 87 25.28 -40.05 6.00
C ALA A 87 23.90 -39.40 6.05
N ASP A 88 23.19 -39.29 4.92
CA ASP A 88 21.83 -38.72 4.86
C ASP A 88 21.03 -39.27 3.66
N ARG A 89 19.71 -39.15 3.71
CA ARG A 89 18.78 -39.49 2.62
C ARG A 89 18.79 -38.47 1.47
N ARG A 90 19.38 -37.29 1.66
CA ARG A 90 19.48 -36.22 0.66
C ARG A 90 20.90 -35.68 0.60
N MET A 91 21.27 -35.09 -0.54
CA MET A 91 22.51 -34.33 -0.61
C MET A 91 22.52 -33.21 0.43
N PRO A 92 23.66 -32.92 1.06
CA PRO A 92 23.77 -31.77 1.95
C PRO A 92 23.48 -30.49 1.17
N ALA A 93 22.93 -29.48 1.86
CA ALA A 93 22.63 -28.21 1.21
C ALA A 93 23.91 -27.45 0.81
N GLN A 94 24.99 -27.58 1.59
CA GLN A 94 26.28 -26.91 1.36
C GLN A 94 27.43 -27.78 1.88
N GLY A 95 28.66 -27.31 1.74
CA GLY A 95 29.88 -28.03 2.12
C GLY A 95 30.58 -28.69 0.92
N PRO A 96 31.73 -29.35 1.17
CA PRO A 96 32.65 -29.81 0.12
C PRO A 96 32.05 -30.86 -0.82
N GLN A 97 31.14 -31.69 -0.31
CA GLN A 97 30.44 -32.74 -1.07
C GLN A 97 29.41 -32.17 -2.07
N THR A 98 29.06 -30.88 -1.95
CA THR A 98 28.15 -30.19 -2.86
C THR A 98 28.85 -29.49 -4.01
N VAL A 99 30.19 -29.44 -3.98
CA VAL A 99 30.99 -28.80 -5.01
C VAL A 99 31.18 -29.80 -6.15
N THR A 100 30.79 -29.41 -7.36
CA THR A 100 31.12 -30.11 -8.61
C THR A 100 32.25 -29.35 -9.31
N VAL A 101 32.75 -29.82 -10.44
CA VAL A 101 33.74 -29.03 -11.20
C VAL A 101 33.14 -27.65 -11.54
N PRO A 102 33.81 -26.52 -11.30
CA PRO A 102 33.26 -25.22 -11.70
C PRO A 102 33.32 -25.01 -13.22
N GLY A 103 32.19 -24.65 -13.84
CA GLY A 103 32.10 -24.46 -15.29
C GLY A 103 32.28 -23.03 -15.81
N ALA A 104 32.19 -22.00 -14.97
CA ALA A 104 32.09 -20.61 -15.44
C ALA A 104 33.21 -20.18 -16.41
N VAL A 105 34.46 -20.53 -16.11
CA VAL A 105 35.62 -20.13 -16.92
C VAL A 105 35.65 -20.83 -18.28
N ALA A 106 35.35 -22.14 -18.34
CA ALA A 106 35.23 -22.86 -19.60
C ALA A 106 34.09 -22.33 -20.46
N GLY A 107 32.98 -21.91 -19.84
CA GLY A 107 31.88 -21.25 -20.53
C GLY A 107 32.27 -19.91 -21.14
N TRP A 108 33.06 -19.11 -20.43
CA TRP A 108 33.59 -17.85 -20.98
C TRP A 108 34.55 -18.07 -22.14
N ALA A 109 35.45 -19.05 -22.02
CA ALA A 109 36.38 -19.39 -23.10
C ALA A 109 35.65 -19.86 -24.36
N GLU A 110 34.67 -20.76 -24.22
CA GLU A 110 33.84 -21.24 -25.33
C GLU A 110 33.08 -20.09 -26.01
N LEU A 111 32.43 -19.22 -25.23
CA LEU A 111 31.68 -18.07 -25.76
C LEU A 111 32.62 -17.07 -26.48
N ALA A 112 33.79 -16.80 -25.91
CA ALA A 112 34.77 -15.90 -26.50
C ALA A 112 35.40 -16.48 -27.78
N GLU A 113 35.66 -17.78 -27.82
CA GLU A 113 36.19 -18.46 -29.01
C GLU A 113 35.16 -18.52 -30.13
N ALA A 114 33.92 -18.89 -29.81
CA ALA A 114 32.85 -19.06 -30.80
C ALA A 114 32.31 -17.73 -31.35
N HIS A 115 32.25 -16.70 -30.50
CA HIS A 115 31.54 -15.46 -30.83
C HIS A 115 32.24 -14.17 -30.40
N GLY A 116 33.35 -14.22 -29.67
CA GLY A 116 34.03 -13.05 -29.14
C GLY A 116 35.01 -12.40 -30.12
N THR A 117 35.41 -11.17 -29.79
CA THR A 117 36.46 -10.44 -30.52
C THR A 117 37.83 -10.82 -29.95
N PRO A 118 38.80 -11.28 -30.76
CA PRO A 118 40.09 -11.77 -30.29
C PRO A 118 40.79 -10.82 -29.31
N GLY A 119 41.24 -11.34 -28.17
CA GLY A 119 41.94 -10.58 -27.13
C GLY A 119 41.05 -9.79 -26.17
N THR A 120 39.73 -9.68 -26.42
CA THR A 120 38.83 -8.89 -25.56
C THR A 120 38.58 -9.55 -24.21
N LEU A 121 38.47 -10.88 -24.16
CA LEU A 121 38.37 -11.63 -22.90
C LEU A 121 39.64 -11.46 -22.05
N ALA A 122 40.82 -11.57 -22.65
CA ALA A 122 42.10 -11.37 -21.96
C ALA A 122 42.22 -9.94 -21.39
N ALA A 123 41.86 -8.92 -22.17
CA ALA A 123 41.84 -7.53 -21.69
C ALA A 123 40.86 -7.33 -20.53
N THR A 124 39.68 -7.95 -20.61
CA THR A 124 38.66 -7.92 -19.56
C THR A 124 39.14 -8.58 -18.28
N LEU A 125 39.79 -9.74 -18.36
CA LEU A 125 40.35 -10.45 -17.21
C LEU A 125 41.44 -9.62 -16.52
N ARG A 126 42.27 -8.89 -17.29
CA ARG A 126 43.25 -7.93 -16.73
C ARG A 126 42.57 -6.75 -16.03
N ASP A 127 41.52 -6.18 -16.62
CA ASP A 127 40.74 -5.10 -16.00
C ASP A 127 40.09 -5.55 -14.68
N ALA A 128 39.54 -6.77 -14.66
CA ALA A 128 38.96 -7.36 -13.46
C ALA A 128 40.03 -7.68 -12.40
N ALA A 129 41.22 -8.13 -12.80
CA ALA A 129 42.35 -8.35 -11.90
C ALA A 129 42.80 -7.04 -11.22
N ALA A 130 42.88 -5.94 -11.99
CA ALA A 130 43.19 -4.63 -11.44
C ALA A 130 42.13 -4.18 -10.41
N LEU A 131 40.84 -4.32 -10.75
CA LEU A 131 39.74 -4.00 -9.83
C LEU A 131 39.78 -4.86 -8.54
N ALA A 132 40.09 -6.15 -8.67
CA ALA A 132 40.23 -7.06 -7.54
C ALA A 132 41.41 -6.66 -6.63
N GLU A 133 42.53 -6.22 -7.19
CA GLU A 133 43.71 -5.80 -6.43
C GLU A 133 43.53 -4.43 -5.77
N GLU A 134 42.97 -3.45 -6.48
CA GLU A 134 42.67 -2.11 -5.98
C GLU A 134 41.61 -2.13 -4.86
N GLY A 135 40.71 -3.11 -4.91
CA GLY A 135 39.62 -3.30 -3.96
C GLY A 135 38.33 -2.63 -4.45
N ALA A 136 37.38 -3.45 -4.89
CA ALA A 136 36.06 -2.96 -5.27
C ALA A 136 35.27 -2.46 -4.05
N THR A 137 34.37 -1.51 -4.26
CA THR A 137 33.46 -1.07 -3.19
C THR A 137 32.41 -2.14 -2.90
N VAL A 138 32.25 -2.53 -1.63
CA VAL A 138 31.20 -3.43 -1.19
C VAL A 138 29.83 -2.79 -1.46
N SER A 139 29.02 -3.46 -2.27
CA SER A 139 27.65 -3.02 -2.58
C SER A 139 26.68 -3.33 -1.44
N ALA A 140 25.56 -2.60 -1.35
CA ALA A 140 24.47 -2.88 -0.42
C ALA A 140 24.01 -4.35 -0.43
N GLY A 141 24.02 -4.98 -1.61
CA GLY A 141 23.65 -6.38 -1.80
C GLY A 141 24.63 -7.34 -1.16
N LEU A 142 25.93 -7.12 -1.35
CA LEU A 142 27.01 -7.91 -0.74
C LEU A 142 27.09 -7.68 0.77
N ALA A 143 27.00 -6.43 1.25
CA ALA A 143 27.02 -6.11 2.68
C ALA A 143 25.91 -6.84 3.46
N ARG A 144 24.69 -6.85 2.89
CA ARG A 144 23.60 -7.67 3.45
C ARG A 144 23.92 -9.16 3.40
N ALA A 145 24.43 -9.62 2.25
CA ALA A 145 25.09 -10.91 2.05
C ALA A 145 25.86 -11.38 3.29
N VAL A 146 26.86 -10.56 3.58
CA VAL A 146 27.85 -10.74 4.63
C VAL A 146 27.21 -10.76 6.03
N ARG A 147 26.27 -9.85 6.31
CA ARG A 147 25.55 -9.83 7.60
C ARG A 147 24.70 -11.09 7.81
N GLU A 148 23.90 -11.46 6.81
CA GLU A 148 22.96 -12.60 6.87
C GLU A 148 23.70 -13.94 7.03
N GLN A 149 24.93 -14.06 6.51
CA GLN A 149 25.73 -15.29 6.55
C GLN A 149 26.97 -15.17 7.46
N SER A 150 26.98 -14.22 8.39
CA SER A 150 28.15 -13.90 9.24
C SER A 150 28.72 -15.10 10.00
N ALA A 151 27.87 -15.95 10.58
CA ALA A 151 28.32 -17.17 11.26
C ALA A 151 29.02 -18.16 10.33
N ARG A 152 28.53 -18.27 9.08
CA ARG A 152 29.13 -19.14 8.06
C ARG A 152 30.43 -18.55 7.53
N ILE A 153 30.45 -17.23 7.28
CA ILE A 153 31.66 -16.52 6.86
C ILE A 153 32.77 -16.67 7.90
N ALA A 154 32.43 -16.57 9.19
CA ALA A 154 33.39 -16.77 10.28
C ALA A 154 33.88 -18.23 10.40
N ALA A 155 33.09 -19.21 9.94
CA ALA A 155 33.43 -20.63 10.01
C ALA A 155 34.41 -21.07 8.91
N ASP A 156 34.45 -20.36 7.78
CA ASP A 156 35.38 -20.65 6.68
C ASP A 156 36.54 -19.63 6.66
N PRO A 157 37.81 -20.06 6.80
CA PRO A 157 38.95 -19.16 6.83
C PRO A 157 39.07 -18.27 5.58
N GLY A 158 38.71 -18.76 4.40
CA GLY A 158 38.78 -18.01 3.16
C GLY A 158 37.71 -16.91 3.09
N LEU A 159 36.46 -17.25 3.40
CA LEU A 159 35.35 -16.27 3.45
C LEU A 159 35.60 -15.24 4.54
N SER A 160 36.08 -15.65 5.71
CA SER A 160 36.44 -14.71 6.77
C SER A 160 37.55 -13.75 6.31
N ALA A 161 38.59 -14.26 5.64
CA ALA A 161 39.67 -13.42 5.13
C ALA A 161 39.20 -12.44 4.03
N LEU A 162 38.21 -12.85 3.23
CA LEU A 162 37.64 -12.05 2.15
C LEU A 162 36.65 -10.98 2.65
N LEU A 163 35.82 -11.31 3.65
CA LEU A 163 34.59 -10.58 3.98
C LEU A 163 34.58 -10.00 5.39
N THR A 164 35.72 -10.01 6.10
CA THR A 164 35.86 -9.33 7.39
C THR A 164 37.01 -8.33 7.37
N GLY A 165 36.78 -7.17 7.99
CA GLY A 165 37.76 -6.13 8.21
C GLY A 165 38.62 -6.35 9.46
N PRO A 166 39.47 -5.37 9.81
CA PRO A 166 40.36 -5.46 10.98
C PRO A 166 39.59 -5.77 12.27
N GLY A 167 40.05 -6.79 13.01
CA GLY A 167 39.39 -7.25 14.24
C GLY A 167 38.24 -8.24 14.03
N GLY A 168 38.03 -8.74 12.81
CA GLY A 168 37.03 -9.77 12.50
C GLY A 168 35.60 -9.24 12.33
N ALA A 169 35.44 -7.91 12.18
CA ALA A 169 34.15 -7.31 11.91
C ALA A 169 33.73 -7.57 10.45
N PRO A 170 32.49 -7.98 10.16
CA PRO A 170 32.04 -8.17 8.77
C PRO A 170 32.09 -6.86 7.97
N LEU A 171 32.49 -6.91 6.70
CA LEU A 171 32.50 -5.73 5.82
C LEU A 171 31.09 -5.18 5.58
N ASP A 172 30.97 -3.85 5.52
CA ASP A 172 29.71 -3.14 5.27
C ASP A 172 29.72 -2.39 3.93
N GLU A 173 28.57 -1.84 3.54
CA GLU A 173 28.43 -1.07 2.31
C GLU A 173 29.39 0.12 2.28
N GLY A 174 30.08 0.30 1.15
CA GLY A 174 31.08 1.35 0.99
C GLY A 174 32.50 0.93 1.39
N ASP A 175 32.68 -0.18 2.12
CA ASP A 175 34.01 -0.67 2.47
C ASP A 175 34.77 -1.16 1.22
N PRO A 176 36.12 -1.09 1.23
CA PRO A 176 36.93 -1.70 0.19
C PRO A 176 36.97 -3.23 0.33
N LEU A 177 36.89 -3.93 -0.79
CA LEU A 177 36.97 -5.40 -0.91
C LEU A 177 38.24 -5.81 -1.70
N PRO A 178 39.43 -5.73 -1.08
CA PRO A 178 40.68 -6.14 -1.73
C PRO A 178 40.76 -7.66 -1.86
N GLN A 179 41.10 -8.12 -3.06
CA GLN A 179 41.10 -9.53 -3.47
C GLN A 179 42.40 -9.90 -4.22
N PRO A 180 43.58 -9.77 -3.58
CA PRO A 180 44.88 -9.94 -4.26
C PRO A 180 45.11 -11.36 -4.80
N ARG A 181 44.55 -12.38 -4.13
CA ARG A 181 44.66 -13.78 -4.58
C ARG A 181 43.82 -14.03 -5.84
N LEU A 182 42.58 -13.54 -5.85
CA LEU A 182 41.72 -13.59 -7.04
C LEU A 182 42.34 -12.79 -8.19
N ALA A 183 42.96 -11.64 -7.91
CA ALA A 183 43.66 -10.85 -8.92
C ALA A 183 44.80 -11.63 -9.60
N ALA A 184 45.58 -12.41 -8.83
CA ALA A 184 46.63 -13.26 -9.39
C ALA A 184 46.06 -14.37 -10.29
N VAL A 185 44.95 -15.00 -9.88
CA VAL A 185 44.25 -15.99 -10.71
C VAL A 185 43.72 -15.35 -11.99
N LEU A 186 43.04 -14.21 -11.90
CA LEU A 186 42.51 -13.50 -13.07
C LEU A 186 43.60 -13.10 -14.07
N ARG A 187 44.83 -12.78 -13.61
CA ARG A 187 45.99 -12.56 -14.48
C ARG A 187 46.43 -13.84 -15.19
N ALA A 188 46.53 -14.95 -14.47
CA ALA A 188 46.86 -16.24 -15.07
C ALA A 188 45.82 -16.65 -16.13
N LEU A 189 44.53 -16.43 -15.86
CA LEU A 189 43.45 -16.67 -16.83
C LEU A 189 43.51 -15.72 -18.03
N ALA A 190 43.99 -14.48 -17.86
CA ALA A 190 44.16 -13.56 -18.97
C ALA A 190 45.25 -13.99 -19.95
N ASP A 191 46.25 -14.74 -19.46
CA ASP A 191 47.31 -15.31 -20.28
C ASP A 191 46.87 -16.66 -20.89
N ASP A 192 46.24 -17.52 -20.09
CA ASP A 192 45.67 -18.79 -20.53
C ASP A 192 44.43 -19.17 -19.68
N PRO A 193 43.20 -19.05 -20.21
CA PRO A 193 41.99 -19.48 -19.52
C PRO A 193 41.97 -20.97 -19.16
N SER A 194 42.73 -21.81 -19.88
CA SER A 194 42.83 -23.24 -19.60
C SER A 194 43.58 -23.54 -18.30
N SER A 195 44.33 -22.55 -17.77
CA SER A 195 45.05 -22.67 -16.49
C SER A 195 44.10 -22.92 -15.30
N PHE A 196 42.81 -22.53 -15.40
CA PHE A 196 41.81 -22.90 -14.39
C PHE A 196 41.61 -24.41 -14.27
N TYR A 197 41.78 -25.14 -15.37
CA TYR A 197 41.51 -26.57 -15.48
C TYR A 197 42.78 -27.42 -15.56
N ARG A 198 43.95 -26.82 -15.82
CA ARG A 198 45.26 -27.49 -15.90
C ARG A 198 46.38 -26.63 -15.31
N GLY A 199 47.43 -27.27 -14.80
CA GLY A 199 48.59 -26.56 -14.25
C GLY A 199 48.33 -25.93 -12.88
N ALA A 200 49.11 -24.91 -12.51
CA ALA A 200 49.25 -24.48 -11.12
C ALA A 200 47.94 -23.98 -10.46
N VAL A 201 47.06 -23.27 -11.18
CA VAL A 201 45.77 -22.80 -10.62
C VAL A 201 44.84 -23.99 -10.36
N ALA A 202 44.76 -24.94 -11.30
CA ALA A 202 43.96 -26.15 -11.15
C ALA A 202 44.49 -27.05 -10.02
N GLU A 203 45.80 -27.20 -9.89
CA GLU A 203 46.45 -27.97 -8.81
C GLU A 203 46.15 -27.34 -7.44
N ALA A 204 46.30 -26.01 -7.32
CA ALA A 204 45.99 -25.29 -6.07
C ALA A 204 44.50 -25.43 -5.69
N LEU A 205 43.59 -25.31 -6.66
CA LEU A 205 42.16 -25.47 -6.42
C LEU A 205 41.80 -26.91 -6.00
N ALA A 206 42.34 -27.91 -6.69
CA ALA A 206 42.12 -29.33 -6.36
C ALA A 206 42.69 -29.68 -4.97
N ASP A 207 43.87 -29.18 -4.63
CA ASP A 207 44.47 -29.38 -3.31
C ASP A 207 43.67 -28.72 -2.20
N GLY A 208 43.19 -27.49 -2.41
CA GLY A 208 42.32 -26.79 -1.48
C GLY A 208 40.99 -27.52 -1.26
N LEU A 209 40.36 -27.98 -2.33
CA LEU A 209 39.13 -28.79 -2.29
C LEU A 209 39.33 -30.11 -1.55
N ARG A 210 40.44 -30.81 -1.81
CA ARG A 210 40.80 -32.04 -1.10
C ARG A 210 41.00 -31.81 0.39
N ARG A 211 41.68 -30.72 0.79
CA ARG A 211 41.83 -30.32 2.20
C ARG A 211 40.48 -30.02 2.86
N ALA A 212 39.54 -29.44 2.11
CA ALA A 212 38.18 -29.18 2.57
C ALA A 212 37.30 -30.44 2.61
N GLY A 213 37.79 -31.59 2.12
CA GLY A 213 37.08 -32.87 2.13
C GLY A 213 36.25 -33.16 0.88
N SER A 214 36.52 -32.48 -0.24
CA SER A 214 35.89 -32.76 -1.54
C SER A 214 36.61 -33.90 -2.26
N PRO A 215 35.89 -34.77 -2.99
CA PRO A 215 36.49 -35.85 -3.79
C PRO A 215 37.07 -35.37 -5.14
N LEU A 216 36.94 -34.09 -5.49
CA LEU A 216 37.43 -33.56 -6.77
C LEU A 216 38.96 -33.59 -6.85
N THR A 217 39.46 -34.04 -8.00
CA THR A 217 40.88 -34.11 -8.33
C THR A 217 41.23 -33.14 -9.47
N ALA A 218 42.53 -32.88 -9.65
CA ALA A 218 43.00 -32.12 -10.83
C ALA A 218 42.63 -32.82 -12.16
N SER A 219 42.49 -34.15 -12.16
CA SER A 219 42.03 -34.90 -13.33
C SER A 219 40.56 -34.60 -13.65
N ASP A 220 39.71 -34.46 -12.63
CA ASP A 220 38.30 -34.07 -12.82
C ASP A 220 38.18 -32.66 -13.42
N LEU A 221 39.00 -31.72 -12.94
CA LEU A 221 39.08 -30.37 -13.52
C LEU A 221 39.52 -30.43 -15.00
N ALA A 222 40.60 -31.16 -15.30
CA ALA A 222 41.14 -31.28 -16.65
C ALA A 222 40.19 -32.00 -17.64
N ALA A 223 39.29 -32.84 -17.13
CA ALA A 223 38.27 -33.56 -17.89
C ALA A 223 37.04 -32.70 -18.24
N HIS A 224 36.85 -31.55 -17.60
CA HIS A 224 35.69 -30.69 -17.87
C HIS A 224 35.63 -30.21 -19.31
N ARG A 225 34.42 -30.22 -19.89
CA ARG A 225 34.12 -29.76 -21.25
C ARG A 225 32.78 -29.01 -21.24
N THR A 226 32.76 -27.86 -21.89
CA THR A 226 31.53 -27.14 -22.23
C THR A 226 30.85 -27.82 -23.41
N GLU A 227 29.51 -27.88 -23.40
CA GLU A 227 28.73 -28.38 -24.54
C GLU A 227 27.98 -27.24 -25.22
N SER A 228 28.12 -27.09 -26.53
CA SER A 228 27.24 -26.24 -27.35
C SER A 228 26.23 -27.13 -28.04
N VAL A 229 24.95 -27.03 -27.66
CA VAL A 229 23.85 -27.87 -28.15
C VAL A 229 22.72 -27.02 -28.74
N GLU A 230 21.75 -27.66 -29.37
CA GLU A 230 20.55 -26.97 -29.85
C GLU A 230 19.67 -26.54 -28.67
N ALA A 231 19.10 -25.33 -28.75
CA ALA A 231 18.17 -24.84 -27.73
C ALA A 231 16.78 -25.45 -27.91
N LEU A 232 16.07 -25.67 -26.80
CA LEU A 232 14.64 -26.00 -26.84
C LEU A 232 13.86 -24.79 -27.34
N THR A 233 12.80 -25.01 -28.13
CA THR A 233 12.01 -23.94 -28.74
C THR A 233 10.51 -24.12 -28.52
N LEU A 234 9.78 -23.02 -28.38
CA LEU A 234 8.31 -22.99 -28.32
C LEU A 234 7.78 -21.70 -28.98
N ASP A 235 6.76 -21.82 -29.83
CA ASP A 235 6.09 -20.69 -30.47
C ASP A 235 4.76 -20.40 -29.75
N VAL A 236 4.71 -19.34 -28.93
CA VAL A 236 3.53 -18.91 -28.16
C VAL A 236 3.48 -17.39 -28.05
N PHE A 237 2.30 -16.80 -27.89
CA PHE A 237 2.12 -15.33 -27.89
C PHE A 237 2.68 -14.63 -29.15
N GLY A 238 2.70 -15.30 -30.31
CA GLY A 238 3.31 -14.78 -31.53
C GLY A 238 4.83 -14.53 -31.44
N THR A 239 5.49 -15.18 -30.48
CA THR A 239 6.92 -15.08 -30.20
C THR A 239 7.53 -16.49 -30.18
N ARG A 240 8.65 -16.66 -30.87
CA ARG A 240 9.47 -17.87 -30.74
C ARG A 240 10.37 -17.72 -29.52
N TRP A 241 10.21 -18.61 -28.56
CA TRP A 241 10.99 -18.67 -27.33
C TRP A 241 12.03 -19.76 -27.41
N TRP A 242 13.24 -19.50 -26.91
CA TRP A 242 14.30 -20.48 -26.75
C TRP A 242 14.77 -20.57 -25.30
N THR A 243 15.13 -21.79 -24.87
CA THR A 243 15.71 -22.09 -23.55
C THR A 243 16.71 -23.23 -23.64
N ALA A 244 17.59 -23.36 -22.64
CA ALA A 244 18.55 -24.46 -22.58
C ALA A 244 17.87 -25.83 -22.33
N PRO A 245 18.36 -26.93 -22.94
CA PRO A 245 17.93 -28.30 -22.65
C PRO A 245 18.52 -28.85 -21.33
N PRO A 246 18.09 -30.04 -20.87
CA PRO A 246 18.68 -30.72 -19.72
C PRO A 246 20.22 -30.78 -19.78
N PRO A 247 20.93 -30.60 -18.64
CA PRO A 247 20.40 -30.62 -17.27
C PRO A 247 19.74 -29.31 -16.80
N SER A 248 19.61 -28.29 -17.65
CA SER A 248 18.84 -27.08 -17.32
C SER A 248 17.33 -27.37 -17.19
N GLN A 249 16.67 -26.67 -16.28
CA GLN A 249 15.20 -26.69 -16.11
C GLN A 249 14.41 -25.98 -17.22
N GLY A 250 15.03 -25.61 -18.34
CA GLY A 250 14.41 -24.83 -19.42
C GLY A 250 13.07 -25.36 -19.92
N ALA A 251 12.94 -26.69 -20.07
CA ALA A 251 11.68 -27.32 -20.48
C ALA A 251 10.49 -26.96 -19.58
N SER A 252 10.71 -26.79 -18.28
CA SER A 252 9.66 -26.39 -17.33
C SER A 252 9.15 -24.97 -17.58
N LEU A 253 10.00 -24.06 -18.06
CA LEU A 253 9.56 -22.70 -18.43
C LEU A 253 8.67 -22.74 -19.69
N LEU A 254 9.05 -23.52 -20.70
CA LEU A 254 8.24 -23.64 -21.92
C LEU A 254 6.85 -24.20 -21.61
N ALA A 255 6.75 -25.20 -20.74
CA ALA A 255 5.46 -25.74 -20.28
C ALA A 255 4.56 -24.67 -19.63
N VAL A 256 5.15 -23.76 -18.83
CA VAL A 256 4.42 -22.66 -18.18
C VAL A 256 4.01 -21.59 -19.19
N LEU A 257 4.88 -21.26 -20.16
CA LEU A 257 4.56 -20.29 -21.23
C LEU A 257 3.43 -20.78 -22.13
N GLU A 258 3.41 -22.07 -22.49
CA GLU A 258 2.32 -22.69 -23.24
C GLU A 258 0.98 -22.60 -22.49
N ALA A 259 1.00 -22.91 -21.20
CA ALA A 259 -0.19 -22.77 -20.36
C ALA A 259 -0.66 -21.31 -20.24
N ALA A 260 0.26 -20.36 -20.14
CA ALA A 260 -0.07 -18.94 -20.05
C ALA A 260 -0.71 -18.43 -21.34
N ASP A 261 -0.23 -18.87 -22.51
CA ASP A 261 -0.80 -18.50 -23.80
C ASP A 261 -2.21 -19.08 -23.98
N ALA A 262 -2.39 -20.35 -23.61
CA ALA A 262 -3.71 -20.98 -23.59
C ALA A 262 -4.68 -20.29 -22.62
N ALA A 263 -4.19 -19.72 -21.51
CA ALA A 263 -4.97 -19.02 -20.51
C ALA A 263 -5.24 -17.54 -20.83
N ALA A 264 -4.61 -16.97 -21.86
CA ALA A 264 -4.60 -15.53 -22.11
C ALA A 264 -6.00 -14.93 -22.25
N THR A 265 -6.94 -15.70 -22.83
CA THR A 265 -8.33 -15.31 -23.07
C THR A 265 -9.28 -15.55 -21.90
N LEU A 266 -8.83 -16.22 -20.83
CA LEU A 266 -9.65 -16.50 -19.65
C LEU A 266 -9.77 -15.26 -18.74
N PRO A 267 -10.93 -14.98 -18.13
CA PRO A 267 -11.07 -13.92 -17.14
C PRO A 267 -10.41 -14.31 -15.81
N GLU A 268 -10.10 -13.31 -14.98
CA GLU A 268 -9.79 -13.57 -13.56
C GLU A 268 -11.03 -14.14 -12.84
N PRO A 269 -10.87 -15.04 -11.86
CA PRO A 269 -9.62 -15.58 -11.31
C PRO A 269 -9.10 -16.85 -12.03
N TRP A 270 -9.77 -17.30 -13.09
CA TRP A 270 -9.48 -18.58 -13.77
C TRP A 270 -8.10 -18.61 -14.43
N ARG A 271 -7.67 -17.48 -15.00
CA ARG A 271 -6.32 -17.32 -15.55
C ARG A 271 -5.26 -17.57 -14.47
N THR A 272 -5.37 -16.90 -13.32
CA THR A 272 -4.45 -17.06 -12.20
C THR A 272 -4.46 -18.49 -11.65
N GLY A 273 -5.65 -19.09 -11.49
CA GLY A 273 -5.79 -20.47 -11.01
C GLY A 273 -5.13 -21.51 -11.92
N LEU A 274 -5.30 -21.39 -13.25
CA LEU A 274 -4.70 -22.29 -14.22
C LEU A 274 -3.17 -22.15 -14.25
N LEU A 275 -2.65 -20.91 -14.23
CA LEU A 275 -1.21 -20.66 -14.21
C LEU A 275 -0.57 -21.22 -12.93
N ALA A 276 -1.19 -21.02 -11.78
CA ALA A 276 -0.70 -21.55 -10.50
C ALA A 276 -0.66 -23.09 -10.50
N ALA A 277 -1.70 -23.75 -11.00
CA ALA A 277 -1.73 -25.21 -11.15
C ALA A 277 -0.61 -25.70 -12.08
N ARG A 278 -0.36 -24.99 -13.18
CA ARG A 278 0.67 -25.37 -14.16
C ARG A 278 2.09 -25.16 -13.65
N CYS A 279 2.35 -24.13 -12.85
CA CYS A 279 3.62 -23.97 -12.15
C CYS A 279 3.88 -25.14 -11.18
N GLN A 280 2.84 -25.67 -10.52
CA GLN A 280 2.96 -26.84 -9.63
C GLN A 280 3.26 -28.12 -10.42
N ASP A 281 2.51 -28.38 -11.49
CA ASP A 281 2.73 -29.52 -12.37
C ASP A 281 4.15 -29.51 -12.96
N ALA A 282 4.61 -28.35 -13.47
CA ALA A 282 5.94 -28.19 -14.04
C ALA A 282 7.05 -28.37 -12.99
N SER A 283 6.86 -27.87 -11.77
CA SER A 283 7.81 -28.06 -10.67
C SER A 283 7.92 -29.53 -10.25
N ALA A 284 6.78 -30.23 -10.15
CA ALA A 284 6.77 -31.65 -9.80
C ALA A 284 7.37 -32.53 -10.90
N ALA A 285 7.10 -32.20 -12.17
CA ALA A 285 7.73 -32.86 -13.31
C ALA A 285 9.25 -32.64 -13.32
N ARG A 286 9.71 -31.40 -13.09
CA ARG A 286 11.14 -31.09 -12.92
C ARG A 286 11.78 -31.95 -11.85
N ASP A 287 11.21 -31.96 -10.65
CA ASP A 287 11.78 -32.68 -9.50
C ASP A 287 11.84 -34.19 -9.71
N ARG A 288 10.93 -34.76 -10.53
CA ARG A 288 10.86 -36.19 -10.83
C ARG A 288 11.71 -36.61 -12.04
N LEU A 289 11.79 -35.77 -13.07
CA LEU A 289 12.25 -36.16 -14.40
C LEU A 289 13.57 -35.51 -14.81
N LEU A 290 13.96 -34.36 -14.23
CA LEU A 290 15.18 -33.66 -14.63
C LEU A 290 16.42 -34.39 -14.12
N GLY A 291 17.43 -34.54 -14.98
CA GLY A 291 18.71 -35.20 -14.71
C GLY A 291 19.73 -34.87 -15.79
N ASP A 292 20.86 -35.58 -15.80
CA ASP A 292 21.87 -35.46 -16.87
C ASP A 292 21.61 -36.50 -17.98
N PRO A 293 21.40 -36.08 -19.23
CA PRO A 293 21.28 -36.97 -20.38
C PRO A 293 22.46 -37.93 -20.59
N ARG A 294 23.64 -37.64 -20.00
CA ARG A 294 24.82 -38.53 -20.05
C ARG A 294 24.64 -39.82 -19.23
N GLY A 295 23.80 -39.79 -18.20
CA GLY A 295 23.61 -40.93 -17.29
C GLY A 295 22.35 -41.75 -17.58
N THR A 296 21.25 -41.10 -17.92
CA THR A 296 19.99 -41.76 -18.26
C THR A 296 19.13 -40.90 -19.17
N GLU A 297 18.14 -41.51 -19.82
CA GLU A 297 17.18 -40.79 -20.66
C GLU A 297 16.32 -39.85 -19.81
N VAL A 298 16.41 -38.55 -20.07
CA VAL A 298 15.58 -37.53 -19.43
C VAL A 298 14.23 -37.50 -20.14
N GLY A 299 13.14 -37.69 -19.39
CA GLY A 299 11.77 -37.65 -19.90
C GLY A 299 11.31 -36.27 -20.36
N LEU A 300 11.91 -35.74 -21.43
CA LEU A 300 11.74 -34.38 -21.92
C LEU A 300 10.27 -34.06 -22.27
N ASP A 301 9.55 -34.99 -22.89
CA ASP A 301 8.12 -34.82 -23.17
C ASP A 301 7.30 -34.60 -21.90
N GLY A 302 7.63 -35.29 -20.81
CA GLY A 302 6.98 -35.11 -19.52
C GLY A 302 7.35 -33.80 -18.82
N LEU A 303 8.52 -33.22 -19.14
CA LEU A 303 8.92 -31.90 -18.68
C LEU A 303 8.23 -30.78 -19.46
N LEU A 304 8.07 -30.94 -20.78
CA LEU A 304 7.39 -29.99 -21.66
C LEU A 304 5.86 -30.04 -21.51
N ARG A 305 5.30 -31.22 -21.22
CA ARG A 305 3.84 -31.45 -21.08
C ARG A 305 3.55 -32.16 -19.76
N PRO A 306 3.70 -31.47 -18.61
CA PRO A 306 3.53 -32.09 -17.32
C PRO A 306 2.07 -32.51 -17.10
N ALA A 307 1.89 -33.75 -16.64
CA ALA A 307 0.58 -34.28 -16.30
C ALA A 307 0.02 -33.58 -15.05
N PRO A 308 -1.30 -33.29 -15.00
CA PRO A 308 -1.92 -32.71 -13.82
C PRO A 308 -1.72 -33.58 -12.58
N LEU A 309 -1.28 -33.00 -11.47
CA LEU A 309 -1.22 -33.70 -10.19
C LEU A 309 -2.63 -34.05 -9.69
N ALA A 310 -2.95 -35.35 -9.62
CA ALA A 310 -4.22 -35.82 -9.06
C ALA A 310 -4.30 -35.51 -7.55
N GLY A 311 -5.22 -34.62 -7.15
CA GLY A 311 -5.48 -34.30 -5.75
C GLY A 311 -4.63 -33.17 -5.14
N ALA A 312 -4.54 -32.04 -5.84
CA ALA A 312 -3.79 -30.85 -5.42
C ALA A 312 -3.98 -30.48 -3.93
N ARG A 313 -2.89 -30.54 -3.16
CA ARG A 313 -2.77 -29.88 -1.86
C ARG A 313 -2.57 -28.38 -2.12
N PRO A 314 -3.10 -27.48 -1.26
CA PRO A 314 -2.75 -26.06 -1.35
C PRO A 314 -1.23 -25.90 -1.29
N PRO A 315 -0.65 -24.97 -2.07
CA PRO A 315 0.79 -24.77 -2.09
C PRO A 315 1.29 -24.49 -0.68
N LYS A 316 2.41 -25.11 -0.29
CA LYS A 316 3.17 -24.60 0.86
C LYS A 316 3.52 -23.14 0.55
N PRO A 317 3.47 -22.23 1.54
CA PRO A 317 3.92 -20.85 1.35
C PRO A 317 5.31 -20.90 0.70
N PRO A 318 5.57 -20.04 -0.30
CA PRO A 318 6.81 -20.13 -1.06
C PRO A 318 7.98 -20.08 -0.09
N PHE A 319 8.81 -21.12 -0.13
CA PHE A 319 10.16 -21.02 0.41
C PHE A 319 10.79 -19.83 -0.32
N ARG A 320 11.07 -18.73 0.38
CA ARG A 320 11.84 -17.62 -0.20
C ARG A 320 13.15 -18.23 -0.72
N PRO A 321 13.41 -18.23 -2.04
CA PRO A 321 14.69 -18.68 -2.55
C PRO A 321 15.78 -17.80 -1.90
N ALA A 322 16.70 -18.42 -1.16
CA ALA A 322 17.76 -17.71 -0.45
C ALA A 322 19.01 -17.42 -1.34
N GLY A 323 18.84 -17.43 -2.67
CA GLY A 323 19.88 -17.16 -3.65
C GLY A 323 19.33 -16.35 -4.82
N ASP A 324 20.03 -15.28 -5.20
CA ASP A 324 19.72 -14.44 -6.34
C ASP A 324 20.66 -14.85 -7.50
N THR A 325 20.14 -15.55 -8.49
CA THR A 325 20.90 -15.92 -9.69
C THR A 325 21.09 -14.69 -10.60
N VAL A 326 22.30 -14.51 -11.15
CA VAL A 326 22.62 -13.38 -12.02
C VAL A 326 22.35 -13.72 -13.48
N ALA A 327 21.60 -12.85 -14.17
CA ALA A 327 21.46 -12.85 -15.62
C ALA A 327 22.19 -11.64 -16.22
N VAL A 328 22.95 -11.88 -17.29
CA VAL A 328 23.57 -10.87 -18.14
C VAL A 328 23.04 -11.08 -19.55
N THR A 329 22.32 -10.10 -20.08
CA THR A 329 21.76 -10.18 -21.44
C THR A 329 22.31 -9.06 -22.29
N ALA A 330 22.62 -9.36 -23.55
CA ALA A 330 23.16 -8.38 -24.48
C ALA A 330 22.69 -8.65 -25.91
N VAL A 331 22.51 -7.59 -26.70
CA VAL A 331 22.23 -7.67 -28.14
C VAL A 331 22.91 -6.52 -28.86
N ASP A 332 23.54 -6.81 -29.99
CA ASP A 332 24.15 -5.80 -30.85
C ASP A 332 23.43 -5.63 -32.19
N SER A 333 23.82 -4.59 -32.93
CA SER A 333 23.23 -4.23 -34.22
C SER A 333 23.41 -5.26 -35.34
N SER A 334 24.27 -6.28 -35.17
CA SER A 334 24.39 -7.38 -36.13
C SER A 334 23.29 -8.44 -35.95
N GLY A 335 22.55 -8.38 -34.84
CA GLY A 335 21.60 -9.42 -34.45
C GLY A 335 22.23 -10.55 -33.63
N LEU A 336 23.50 -10.43 -33.25
CA LEU A 336 24.12 -11.28 -32.23
C LEU A 336 23.52 -10.91 -30.87
N ALA A 337 22.91 -11.90 -30.21
CA ALA A 337 22.35 -11.74 -28.87
C ALA A 337 22.79 -12.87 -27.96
N VAL A 338 22.98 -12.57 -26.68
CA VAL A 338 23.33 -13.54 -25.65
C VAL A 338 22.47 -13.34 -24.41
N SER A 339 21.96 -14.43 -23.88
CA SER A 339 21.40 -14.51 -22.53
C SER A 339 22.27 -15.45 -21.72
N LEU A 340 23.13 -14.89 -20.87
CA LEU A 340 24.08 -15.62 -20.04
C LEU A 340 23.59 -15.61 -18.60
N ILE A 341 23.51 -16.78 -17.97
CA ILE A 341 23.24 -16.88 -16.54
C ILE A 341 24.40 -17.62 -15.89
N GLN A 342 24.99 -17.04 -14.84
CA GLN A 342 26.07 -17.66 -14.07
C GLN A 342 25.83 -17.51 -12.57
N SER A 343 26.20 -18.51 -11.77
CA SER A 343 25.90 -18.48 -10.34
C SER A 343 26.71 -19.47 -9.50
N VAL A 344 26.92 -19.12 -8.23
CA VAL A 344 27.34 -20.06 -7.17
C VAL A 344 26.17 -20.86 -6.56
N TYR A 345 24.97 -20.74 -7.12
CA TYR A 345 23.68 -21.34 -6.71
C TYR A 345 23.03 -20.71 -5.46
N GLN A 346 23.47 -21.08 -4.27
CA GLN A 346 23.02 -20.41 -3.03
C GLN A 346 23.98 -19.30 -2.66
N THR A 347 23.55 -18.37 -1.81
CA THR A 347 24.39 -17.26 -1.35
C THR A 347 25.68 -17.81 -0.70
N PHE A 348 26.85 -17.40 -1.23
CA PHE A 348 28.19 -17.94 -0.94
C PHE A 348 28.41 -19.44 -1.25
N GLY A 349 27.55 -20.00 -2.10
CA GLY A 349 27.66 -21.35 -2.64
C GLY A 349 27.72 -22.44 -1.57
N SER A 350 28.83 -23.17 -1.55
CA SER A 350 29.15 -24.23 -0.60
C SER A 350 29.56 -23.73 0.78
N GLY A 351 29.70 -22.40 0.95
CA GLY A 351 30.26 -21.80 2.15
C GLY A 351 31.78 -21.97 2.23
N ILE A 352 32.45 -22.28 1.13
CA ILE A 352 33.90 -22.47 1.04
C ILE A 352 34.47 -21.41 0.09
N CYS A 353 35.46 -20.67 0.55
CA CYS A 353 36.35 -19.90 -0.29
C CYS A 353 37.75 -20.52 -0.18
N GLU A 354 38.30 -21.00 -1.29
CA GLU A 354 39.63 -21.61 -1.29
C GLU A 354 40.68 -20.54 -0.93
N PRO A 355 41.44 -20.68 0.17
CA PRO A 355 42.27 -19.61 0.66
C PRO A 355 43.36 -19.17 -0.30
N ASP A 356 44.05 -20.07 -1.01
CA ASP A 356 45.23 -19.71 -1.82
C ASP A 356 44.87 -18.98 -3.12
N THR A 357 43.67 -19.24 -3.64
CA THR A 357 43.15 -18.66 -4.89
C THR A 357 42.14 -17.53 -4.65
N GLY A 358 41.48 -17.49 -3.49
CA GLY A 358 40.40 -16.54 -3.18
C GLY A 358 39.08 -16.84 -3.90
N ILE A 359 38.89 -18.08 -4.37
CA ILE A 359 37.72 -18.46 -5.16
C ILE A 359 36.60 -19.01 -4.25
N VAL A 360 35.43 -18.39 -4.27
CA VAL A 360 34.21 -18.91 -3.63
C VAL A 360 33.61 -20.02 -4.49
N LEU A 361 33.33 -21.19 -3.91
CA LEU A 361 32.86 -22.36 -4.65
C LEU A 361 31.35 -22.57 -4.54
N HIS A 362 30.70 -22.84 -5.66
CA HIS A 362 29.28 -23.19 -5.75
C HIS A 362 28.91 -24.47 -5.00
N ASN A 363 27.62 -24.63 -4.71
CA ASN A 363 27.04 -25.85 -4.12
C ASN A 363 26.08 -26.58 -5.07
N ARG A 364 26.32 -26.55 -6.38
CA ARG A 364 25.36 -27.08 -7.35
C ARG A 364 25.07 -28.57 -7.19
N GLY A 365 26.04 -29.34 -6.68
CA GLY A 365 25.88 -30.75 -6.36
C GLY A 365 24.79 -31.05 -5.33
N SER A 366 24.32 -30.05 -4.56
CA SER A 366 23.17 -30.24 -3.66
C SER A 366 21.86 -30.56 -4.41
N ALA A 367 21.81 -30.34 -5.73
CA ALA A 367 20.66 -30.66 -6.56
C ALA A 367 20.61 -32.12 -7.04
N PHE A 368 21.66 -32.92 -6.79
CA PHE A 368 21.59 -34.35 -7.03
C PHE A 368 20.63 -35.04 -6.06
N SER A 369 20.07 -36.16 -6.52
CA SER A 369 19.33 -37.12 -5.71
C SER A 369 20.27 -38.21 -5.22
N LEU A 370 19.98 -38.75 -4.04
CA LEU A 370 20.59 -39.99 -3.54
C LEU A 370 19.67 -41.21 -3.76
N LEU A 371 18.44 -41.00 -4.27
CA LEU A 371 17.46 -42.07 -4.47
C LEU A 371 17.88 -42.99 -5.64
N PRO A 372 18.03 -44.31 -5.43
CA PRO A 372 18.29 -45.25 -6.51
C PRO A 372 17.23 -45.14 -7.63
N GLY A 373 17.69 -45.13 -8.89
CA GLY A 373 16.82 -45.06 -10.07
C GLY A 373 16.25 -43.67 -10.39
N HIS A 374 16.60 -42.63 -9.63
CA HIS A 374 16.22 -41.26 -9.95
C HIS A 374 17.08 -40.70 -11.11
N PRO A 375 16.53 -39.94 -12.07
CA PRO A 375 17.31 -39.37 -13.19
C PRO A 375 18.45 -38.44 -12.75
N ALA A 376 18.25 -37.73 -11.62
CA ALA A 376 19.26 -36.92 -10.96
C ALA A 376 20.16 -37.68 -9.96
N LEU A 377 20.22 -39.01 -9.99
CA LEU A 377 21.09 -39.75 -9.06
C LEU A 377 22.55 -39.32 -9.26
N ILE A 378 23.24 -38.95 -8.16
CA ILE A 378 24.66 -38.63 -8.21
C ILE A 378 25.48 -39.84 -8.68
N GLY A 379 26.46 -39.59 -9.54
CA GLY A 379 27.37 -40.62 -10.03
C GLY A 379 28.62 -40.02 -10.71
N PRO A 380 29.65 -40.84 -10.93
CA PRO A 380 30.92 -40.41 -11.52
C PRO A 380 30.73 -39.66 -12.84
N GLY A 381 31.22 -38.42 -12.93
CA GLY A 381 31.19 -37.63 -14.16
C GLY A 381 29.81 -37.13 -14.63
N LEU A 382 28.76 -37.31 -13.82
CA LEU A 382 27.42 -36.79 -14.11
C LEU A 382 27.28 -35.33 -13.65
N ARG A 383 26.40 -34.56 -14.32
CA ARG A 383 26.07 -33.18 -13.96
C ARG A 383 24.79 -33.10 -13.12
N PRO A 384 24.72 -32.19 -12.14
CA PRO A 384 23.52 -31.99 -11.35
C PRO A 384 22.40 -31.32 -12.16
N PRO A 385 21.12 -31.55 -11.83
CA PRO A 385 20.02 -30.71 -12.31
C PRO A 385 20.29 -29.23 -12.05
N HIS A 386 19.99 -28.40 -13.04
CA HIS A 386 20.41 -27.00 -13.04
C HIS A 386 19.25 -26.03 -13.07
N THR A 387 19.30 -25.01 -12.20
CA THR A 387 18.30 -23.93 -12.18
C THR A 387 18.62 -22.78 -13.13
N LEU A 388 19.82 -22.77 -13.72
CA LEU A 388 20.22 -21.73 -14.69
C LEU A 388 19.42 -21.96 -15.98
N CYS A 389 18.52 -21.02 -16.28
CA CYS A 389 17.53 -21.12 -17.34
C CYS A 389 17.58 -19.85 -18.20
N PRO A 390 18.60 -19.67 -19.06
CA PRO A 390 18.64 -18.54 -19.99
C PRO A 390 17.49 -18.61 -20.98
N VAL A 391 16.96 -17.44 -21.37
CA VAL A 391 15.79 -17.32 -22.24
C VAL A 391 16.04 -16.29 -23.32
N LEU A 392 15.71 -16.62 -24.57
CA LEU A 392 15.64 -15.67 -25.68
C LEU A 392 14.25 -15.72 -26.31
N GLY A 393 13.76 -14.59 -26.81
CA GLY A 393 12.48 -14.49 -27.49
C GLY A 393 12.59 -13.65 -28.75
N ARG A 394 12.03 -14.12 -29.87
CA ARG A 394 11.96 -13.38 -31.15
C ARG A 394 10.52 -13.29 -31.61
N SER A 395 9.98 -12.08 -31.66
CA SER A 395 8.62 -11.83 -32.15
C SER A 395 8.58 -11.78 -33.69
N ALA A 396 7.54 -12.36 -34.28
CA ALA A 396 7.33 -12.35 -35.74
C ALA A 396 6.94 -10.96 -36.29
N HIS A 397 6.63 -9.98 -35.43
CA HIS A 397 6.08 -8.67 -35.83
C HIS A 397 7.13 -7.59 -36.10
N ALA A 398 8.37 -7.96 -36.37
CA ALA A 398 9.48 -7.05 -36.62
C ALA A 398 9.39 -6.26 -37.95
N GLY A 399 8.22 -6.11 -38.57
CA GLY A 399 8.07 -5.45 -39.88
C GLY A 399 6.75 -4.76 -40.22
N ARG A 400 5.72 -4.78 -39.37
CA ARG A 400 4.46 -4.02 -39.57
C ARG A 400 3.82 -3.64 -38.23
N PRO A 401 3.64 -2.35 -37.89
CA PRO A 401 3.00 -1.95 -36.65
C PRO A 401 1.48 -2.01 -36.83
N GLY A 402 0.90 -3.19 -36.68
CA GLY A 402 -0.54 -3.42 -36.73
C GLY A 402 -0.93 -4.61 -35.86
N ARG A 403 -1.55 -4.30 -34.71
CA ARG A 403 -2.30 -5.21 -33.82
C ARG A 403 -1.65 -6.57 -33.50
N LEU A 404 -1.03 -6.65 -32.32
CA LEU A 404 -1.04 -7.86 -31.49
C LEU A 404 -1.63 -7.52 -30.11
N PRO A 405 -2.49 -8.38 -29.54
CA PRO A 405 -3.00 -8.26 -28.19
C PRO A 405 -1.97 -8.77 -27.17
N GLY A 406 -1.72 -8.00 -26.11
CA GLY A 406 -0.86 -8.38 -24.98
C GLY A 406 0.63 -8.24 -25.28
N ARG A 407 1.35 -7.40 -24.52
CA ARG A 407 2.82 -7.30 -24.61
C ARG A 407 3.46 -8.45 -23.82
N PRO A 408 4.36 -9.25 -24.41
CA PRO A 408 5.54 -9.76 -23.72
C PRO A 408 6.67 -8.74 -23.87
N GLY A 409 7.08 -8.13 -22.75
CA GLY A 409 8.38 -7.46 -22.65
C GLY A 409 9.51 -8.50 -22.49
N PRO A 410 10.79 -8.09 -22.48
CA PRO A 410 11.89 -9.01 -22.23
C PRO A 410 11.64 -9.74 -20.91
N ALA A 411 11.74 -11.06 -20.91
CA ALA A 411 11.47 -11.91 -19.76
C ALA A 411 12.40 -11.51 -18.60
N ALA A 412 11.87 -10.68 -17.70
CA ALA A 412 12.36 -10.57 -16.36
C ALA A 412 12.12 -11.91 -15.66
N ASP A 413 13.12 -12.36 -14.92
CA ASP A 413 13.05 -13.46 -13.96
C ASP A 413 11.64 -13.59 -13.34
N PRO A 414 10.97 -14.75 -13.43
CA PRO A 414 9.70 -14.96 -12.76
C PRO A 414 9.95 -15.05 -11.25
N ARG A 415 10.11 -13.90 -10.60
CA ARG A 415 9.95 -13.80 -9.16
C ARG A 415 8.49 -14.10 -8.83
N PRO A 416 8.20 -15.08 -7.96
CA PRO A 416 6.84 -15.37 -7.56
C PRO A 416 6.45 -14.37 -6.47
N ASP A 417 5.80 -13.27 -6.87
CA ASP A 417 5.08 -12.42 -5.94
C ASP A 417 3.70 -13.00 -5.65
N GLY A 418 3.37 -12.95 -4.36
CA GLY A 418 2.15 -13.48 -3.80
C GLY A 418 0.91 -12.72 -4.25
N ALA A 419 -0.13 -13.49 -4.50
CA ALA A 419 -1.48 -13.21 -4.03
C ALA A 419 -1.99 -14.54 -3.44
N GLY A 420 -2.46 -14.56 -2.20
CA GLY A 420 -3.81 -14.09 -1.95
C GLY A 420 -4.76 -15.23 -2.29
N SER A 421 -4.82 -16.20 -1.39
CA SER A 421 -5.80 -17.29 -1.42
C SER A 421 -7.17 -16.75 -1.00
N ASP A 422 -8.16 -16.93 -1.86
CA ASP A 422 -9.53 -17.17 -1.41
C ASP A 422 -9.69 -18.66 -1.10
N GLY A 423 -10.20 -18.94 0.10
CA GLY A 423 -10.72 -20.23 0.52
C GLY A 423 -12.23 -20.37 0.23
N PRO A 424 -12.90 -21.45 0.65
CA PRO A 424 -13.30 -22.51 -0.28
C PRO A 424 -14.82 -22.64 -0.49
N GLY A 425 -15.17 -23.27 -1.61
CA GLY A 425 -16.54 -23.71 -1.92
C GLY A 425 -17.06 -24.84 -1.01
N ARG A 426 -18.39 -24.87 -0.84
CA ARG A 426 -19.13 -26.02 -0.31
C ARG A 426 -19.13 -27.17 -1.31
N ARG A 427 -18.94 -28.39 -0.79
CA ARG A 427 -18.97 -29.66 -1.54
C ARG A 427 -20.39 -30.15 -1.87
N PRO A 428 -20.53 -31.05 -2.87
CA PRO A 428 -21.78 -31.68 -3.27
C PRO A 428 -21.92 -33.15 -2.78
N GLY A 429 -23.15 -33.65 -2.78
CA GLY A 429 -23.54 -35.06 -2.74
C GLY A 429 -25.06 -35.17 -2.60
N ARG A 430 -25.82 -36.09 -3.20
CA ARG A 430 -25.57 -37.28 -4.03
C ARG A 430 -26.90 -37.65 -4.74
N ARG A 431 -26.77 -38.20 -5.97
CA ARG A 431 -27.50 -39.32 -6.64
C ARG A 431 -29.04 -39.48 -6.58
N ALA A 432 -29.56 -39.70 -7.80
CA ALA A 432 -30.58 -40.68 -8.26
C ALA A 432 -32.08 -40.45 -7.95
N GLY A 433 -32.90 -40.39 -9.02
CA GLY A 433 -34.38 -40.40 -8.97
C GLY A 433 -34.97 -41.82 -8.87
N PRO A 434 -36.19 -42.11 -9.38
CA PRO A 434 -37.38 -41.27 -9.65
C PRO A 434 -38.64 -41.79 -8.90
N ALA A 435 -39.69 -40.96 -8.74
CA ALA A 435 -41.07 -41.47 -8.55
C ALA A 435 -42.13 -40.36 -8.73
N THR A 436 -43.01 -40.58 -9.71
CA THR A 436 -44.32 -39.95 -9.88
C THR A 436 -45.34 -40.51 -8.88
N LEU A 437 -46.23 -39.68 -8.31
CA LEU A 437 -47.70 -39.90 -8.24
C LEU A 437 -48.40 -38.91 -7.26
N GLY A 438 -49.59 -38.45 -7.68
CA GLY A 438 -50.65 -37.87 -6.84
C GLY A 438 -50.55 -36.35 -6.63
N GLY A 439 -51.55 -35.51 -6.90
CA GLY A 439 -52.96 -35.76 -7.16
C GLY A 439 -53.80 -34.62 -6.55
N ARG A 440 -54.12 -33.62 -7.37
CA ARG A 440 -55.40 -32.85 -7.44
C ARG A 440 -56.03 -32.21 -6.17
N ARG A 441 -56.21 -30.87 -6.31
CA ARG A 441 -57.46 -30.06 -6.15
C ARG A 441 -57.93 -29.68 -4.73
N PRO A 442 -58.64 -28.53 -4.55
CA PRO A 442 -59.86 -28.06 -5.28
C PRO A 442 -59.80 -26.59 -5.80
N ARG A 443 -60.39 -26.14 -6.93
CA ARG A 443 -61.80 -25.93 -7.37
C ARG A 443 -62.69 -25.25 -6.31
N HIS A 444 -63.57 -24.27 -6.53
CA HIS A 444 -63.88 -23.30 -7.59
C HIS A 444 -65.11 -22.50 -7.06
N ARG A 445 -65.19 -21.17 -7.31
CA ARG A 445 -66.41 -20.36 -7.59
C ARG A 445 -67.41 -20.03 -6.44
N PRO A 446 -68.36 -19.07 -6.60
CA PRO A 446 -68.38 -17.85 -7.46
C PRO A 446 -69.13 -16.58 -6.90
N ARG A 447 -68.99 -15.47 -7.64
CA ARG A 447 -70.03 -14.49 -8.11
C ARG A 447 -70.38 -13.19 -7.34
N ASN A 448 -70.46 -12.14 -8.18
CA ASN A 448 -71.27 -10.91 -8.20
C ASN A 448 -70.78 -9.69 -7.40
N ALA A 449 -70.36 -8.62 -8.08
CA ALA A 449 -71.22 -7.57 -8.66
C ALA A 449 -70.39 -6.43 -9.30
N ASP A 450 -70.81 -6.00 -10.49
CA ASP A 450 -70.46 -4.75 -11.21
C ASP A 450 -71.25 -3.56 -10.55
N PRO A 451 -71.15 -2.25 -10.93
CA PRO A 451 -70.73 -1.72 -12.23
C PRO A 451 -69.98 -0.35 -12.28
N ALA A 452 -69.62 -0.02 -13.54
CA ALA A 452 -69.44 1.31 -14.15
C ALA A 452 -68.03 1.97 -14.06
N GLY A 453 -67.41 2.41 -15.15
CA GLY A 453 -67.79 2.40 -16.55
C GLY A 453 -66.77 3.10 -17.47
N ARG A 454 -66.93 2.82 -18.78
CA ARG A 454 -66.49 3.57 -19.99
C ARG A 454 -65.00 3.52 -20.34
N ALA A 455 -64.61 2.72 -21.35
CA ALA A 455 -64.65 2.98 -22.81
C ALA A 455 -63.34 3.62 -23.30
N ARG A 456 -62.43 2.81 -23.88
CA ARG A 456 -62.24 2.56 -25.33
C ARG A 456 -61.77 3.78 -26.14
N VAL A 457 -60.77 3.53 -26.99
CA VAL A 457 -60.64 3.89 -28.43
C VAL A 457 -59.24 4.46 -28.78
N ARG A 458 -58.46 3.68 -29.55
CA ARG A 458 -57.33 4.09 -30.45
C ARG A 458 -57.81 5.22 -31.39
N PRO A 459 -57.00 6.12 -32.02
CA PRO A 459 -55.87 5.70 -32.87
C PRO A 459 -54.80 6.77 -33.32
N ARG A 460 -53.86 6.29 -34.15
CA ARG A 460 -53.30 6.90 -35.39
C ARG A 460 -52.13 7.91 -35.37
N ARG A 461 -51.20 7.56 -36.28
CA ARG A 461 -50.09 8.29 -36.91
C ARG A 461 -50.56 9.45 -37.81
N HIS A 462 -49.63 10.38 -38.09
CA HIS A 462 -49.31 11.10 -39.37
C HIS A 462 -48.85 12.54 -39.03
N ALA A 463 -47.62 12.99 -39.34
CA ALA A 463 -46.94 13.25 -40.62
C ALA A 463 -47.20 14.65 -41.22
N ARG A 464 -46.09 15.39 -41.40
CA ARG A 464 -45.72 16.43 -42.40
C ARG A 464 -46.24 17.88 -42.27
N LEU A 465 -45.25 18.81 -42.24
CA LEU A 465 -45.01 20.07 -43.03
C LEU A 465 -46.22 20.95 -43.44
N PRO A 466 -46.10 22.31 -43.65
CA PRO A 466 -44.95 22.99 -44.29
C PRO A 466 -44.68 24.50 -43.97
N VAL A 467 -43.56 25.03 -44.55
CA VAL A 467 -43.38 26.30 -45.33
C VAL A 467 -43.15 27.70 -44.68
N GLU A 468 -42.01 28.29 -45.11
CA GLU A 468 -41.66 29.70 -45.47
C GLU A 468 -41.76 30.86 -44.44
N ARG A 469 -41.00 31.97 -44.48
CA ARG A 469 -39.75 32.47 -45.11
C ARG A 469 -39.59 33.93 -44.62
N THR A 470 -38.43 34.53 -44.90
CA THR A 470 -38.07 35.98 -44.80
C THR A 470 -37.63 36.47 -43.40
N GLY A 471 -36.57 37.26 -43.23
CA GLY A 471 -35.61 37.82 -44.18
C GLY A 471 -34.58 38.71 -43.47
N ARG A 472 -33.34 38.67 -43.98
CA ARG A 472 -32.39 39.79 -44.26
C ARG A 472 -32.11 40.86 -43.18
N CYS A 473 -30.98 41.55 -43.10
CA CYS A 473 -29.60 41.53 -43.64
C CYS A 473 -29.08 42.98 -43.40
N ARG A 474 -27.75 43.16 -43.25
CA ARG A 474 -26.96 44.40 -43.56
C ARG A 474 -27.10 45.58 -42.58
N SER A 475 -26.13 46.48 -42.39
CA SER A 475 -24.68 46.62 -42.69
C SER A 475 -24.24 47.99 -42.12
N ARG A 476 -22.93 48.13 -41.82
CA ARG A 476 -22.08 49.37 -41.73
C ARG A 476 -22.58 50.62 -42.50
N PRO A 477 -22.11 51.89 -42.27
CA PRO A 477 -20.70 52.28 -41.97
C PRO A 477 -20.42 53.62 -41.18
N HIS A 478 -19.12 53.91 -41.03
CA HIS A 478 -18.42 55.23 -41.04
C HIS A 478 -17.75 55.84 -39.77
N ARG A 479 -16.41 55.97 -39.89
CA ARG A 479 -15.38 56.84 -39.25
C ARG A 479 -15.54 58.34 -39.67
N PRO A 480 -14.69 59.37 -39.32
CA PRO A 480 -13.29 59.40 -38.77
C PRO A 480 -12.86 60.55 -37.79
N GLY A 481 -11.58 60.55 -37.37
CA GLY A 481 -10.75 61.73 -36.96
C GLY A 481 -9.77 61.45 -35.78
N ARG A 482 -8.48 61.10 -35.94
CA ARG A 482 -7.21 61.85 -36.19
C ARG A 482 -6.81 62.95 -35.17
N SER A 483 -5.70 62.74 -34.43
CA SER A 483 -4.41 63.51 -34.49
C SER A 483 -3.44 63.20 -33.31
N HIS A 484 -2.14 63.47 -33.50
CA HIS A 484 -0.88 63.09 -32.77
C HIS A 484 -0.16 64.39 -32.28
N PRO A 485 1.13 64.46 -31.81
CA PRO A 485 2.03 63.62 -30.97
C PRO A 485 3.02 64.39 -30.01
N GLY A 486 3.97 63.68 -29.35
CA GLY A 486 5.36 64.11 -29.01
C GLY A 486 5.77 64.11 -27.51
N CYS A 487 7.02 64.02 -27.03
CA CYS A 487 8.35 63.48 -27.44
C CYS A 487 9.37 63.69 -26.26
N ALA A 488 10.44 62.86 -26.16
CA ALA A 488 11.78 63.07 -25.50
C ALA A 488 11.92 63.17 -23.94
N ALA A 489 13.05 62.90 -23.24
CA ALA A 489 14.31 62.14 -23.38
C ALA A 489 15.18 62.30 -22.08
N GLY A 490 16.14 61.39 -21.82
CA GLY A 490 17.37 61.64 -20.99
C GLY A 490 17.55 60.73 -19.73
N ARG A 491 18.39 59.68 -19.68
CA ARG A 491 19.87 59.52 -19.65
C ARG A 491 20.59 59.78 -18.29
N ARG A 492 21.24 58.70 -17.82
CA ARG A 492 22.63 58.55 -17.27
C ARG A 492 22.88 58.33 -15.77
N ARG A 493 23.70 57.28 -15.53
CA ARG A 493 24.45 56.88 -14.32
C ARG A 493 25.50 57.93 -13.88
N PRO A 494 26.18 57.74 -12.73
CA PRO A 494 27.50 57.08 -12.78
C PRO A 494 27.85 56.16 -11.59
N ALA A 495 28.97 55.46 -11.73
CA ALA A 495 29.68 54.67 -10.71
C ALA A 495 31.12 55.21 -10.52
N GLY A 496 31.72 54.97 -9.34
CA GLY A 496 33.16 55.12 -9.05
C GLY A 496 33.45 55.28 -7.54
N ARG A 497 33.91 54.26 -6.81
CA ARG A 497 35.30 53.79 -6.53
C ARG A 497 36.13 54.60 -5.48
N ARG A 498 36.48 53.89 -4.39
CA ARG A 498 37.84 53.57 -3.82
C ARG A 498 38.37 54.22 -2.51
N LEU A 499 39.13 53.35 -1.79
CA LEU A 499 40.21 53.52 -0.75
C LEU A 499 39.76 53.56 0.73
N ARG A 500 40.11 52.62 1.64
CA ARG A 500 41.37 52.05 2.21
C ARG A 500 41.79 52.70 3.55
N SER A 501 41.83 51.90 4.64
CA SER A 501 42.89 51.81 5.69
C SER A 501 42.53 50.60 6.60
N THR A 502 43.29 49.52 6.81
CA THR A 502 44.63 49.17 7.36
C THR A 502 44.75 49.04 8.89
N ARG A 503 45.33 47.88 9.30
CA ARG A 503 46.03 47.48 10.55
C ARG A 503 45.19 46.64 11.54
N ARG A 504 45.68 45.58 12.19
CA ARG A 504 46.99 44.87 12.21
C ARG A 504 46.82 43.49 12.91
N ARG A 505 47.64 42.52 12.51
CA ARG A 505 47.86 41.18 13.12
C ARG A 505 48.67 41.24 14.42
N ARG A 506 48.58 40.17 15.24
CA ARG A 506 49.69 39.34 15.82
C ARG A 506 49.08 38.22 16.71
N HIS A 507 49.18 36.92 16.39
CA HIS A 507 50.25 35.95 16.70
C HIS A 507 50.67 35.84 18.19
N ARG A 508 50.36 34.72 18.85
CA ARG A 508 51.33 33.67 19.28
C ARG A 508 50.67 32.49 20.05
N VAL A 509 51.34 31.35 19.92
CA VAL A 509 51.16 29.95 20.40
C VAL A 509 52.31 29.70 21.43
N PRO A 510 52.53 28.56 22.14
CA PRO A 510 51.73 27.51 22.83
C PRO A 510 52.17 27.15 24.32
N ARG A 511 51.40 26.24 24.98
CA ARG A 511 51.79 25.18 25.98
C ARG A 511 52.33 25.62 27.37
N PRO A 512 52.41 24.75 28.43
CA PRO A 512 52.18 23.30 28.52
C PRO A 512 51.26 22.82 29.70
N ALA A 513 50.98 21.51 29.73
CA ALA A 513 50.24 20.78 30.78
C ALA A 513 51.12 20.44 32.02
N PRO A 514 50.48 20.01 33.13
CA PRO A 514 51.00 18.84 33.85
C PRO A 514 49.94 17.78 34.17
N ARG A 515 50.48 16.65 34.64
CA ARG A 515 50.02 15.27 34.60
C ARG A 515 49.26 14.79 35.85
N ARG A 516 48.38 13.79 35.60
CA ARG A 516 48.07 12.55 36.38
C ARG A 516 47.40 12.69 37.77
N ARG A 517 46.25 12.01 37.95
CA ARG A 517 46.14 10.66 38.55
C ARG A 517 44.69 10.08 38.53
N ARG A 518 44.62 8.81 38.13
CA ARG A 518 43.70 7.68 38.41
C ARG A 518 42.34 7.91 39.09
N GLY A 519 41.28 7.36 38.47
CA GLY A 519 40.00 6.97 39.10
C GLY A 519 39.01 6.39 38.06
N ARG A 520 38.46 5.21 38.33
CA ARG A 520 37.60 4.36 37.46
C ARG A 520 36.20 4.95 37.16
N PRO A 521 35.47 4.44 36.15
CA PRO A 521 34.44 5.20 35.42
C PRO A 521 33.04 5.08 36.05
N ARG A 522 32.33 6.22 36.11
CA ARG A 522 30.86 6.27 36.14
C ARG A 522 30.36 6.62 34.74
N ARG A 523 29.34 5.88 34.31
CA ARG A 523 28.60 6.04 33.05
C ARG A 523 28.11 7.49 32.90
N ILE A 524 28.42 8.10 31.75
CA ILE A 524 27.80 9.33 31.26
C ILE A 524 27.36 9.06 29.82
N PHE A 525 26.07 9.26 29.56
CA PHE A 525 25.46 9.22 28.25
C PHE A 525 26.13 10.24 27.31
N GLY A 526 26.80 9.74 26.27
CA GLY A 526 27.36 10.54 25.19
C GLY A 526 26.29 10.91 24.18
N ARG A 527 26.07 12.22 24.04
CA ARG A 527 25.17 12.89 23.09
C ARG A 527 25.37 12.41 21.64
N LYS A 528 24.27 12.06 20.96
CA LYS A 528 24.19 12.00 19.49
C LYS A 528 24.41 13.41 18.89
N PRO A 529 25.01 13.52 17.69
CA PRO A 529 25.15 14.80 16.99
C PRO A 529 23.76 15.33 16.56
N PRO A 530 23.55 16.66 16.49
CA PRO A 530 22.26 17.20 16.08
C PRO A 530 22.06 16.94 14.58
N MET A 531 21.08 16.11 14.24
CA MET A 531 20.49 16.14 12.91
C MET A 531 19.68 17.44 12.79
N SER A 532 19.99 18.20 11.74
CA SER A 532 19.33 19.45 11.41
C SER A 532 17.84 19.23 11.15
N THR A 533 17.01 19.45 12.16
CA THR A 533 15.60 19.82 11.97
C THR A 533 15.59 21.23 11.37
N LEU A 534 15.34 21.32 10.06
CA LEU A 534 14.93 22.60 9.48
C LEU A 534 13.52 22.90 10.02
N ALA A 535 13.46 23.55 11.18
CA ALA A 535 12.26 24.25 11.59
C ALA A 535 12.06 25.40 10.59
N PRO A 536 10.90 25.53 9.93
CA PRO A 536 10.61 26.70 9.10
C PRO A 536 10.67 27.96 9.99
N GLU A 537 11.31 29.02 9.49
CA GLU A 537 11.28 30.33 10.14
C GLU A 537 9.81 30.81 10.28
N PRO A 538 9.42 31.39 11.42
CA PRO A 538 8.05 31.88 11.62
C PRO A 538 7.78 33.06 10.68
N VAL A 539 6.88 32.83 9.72
CA VAL A 539 6.23 33.89 8.94
C VAL A 539 5.41 34.76 9.91
N PRO A 540 5.35 36.09 9.75
CA PRO A 540 4.54 36.94 10.62
C PRO A 540 3.09 36.47 10.64
N ALA A 541 2.49 36.38 11.84
CA ALA A 541 1.11 35.94 11.99
C ALA A 541 0.15 36.96 11.35
N ASP A 542 -0.40 36.60 10.20
CA ASP A 542 -1.68 37.15 9.76
C ASP A 542 -2.74 36.87 10.84
N ALA A 543 -3.78 37.71 10.91
CA ALA A 543 -4.90 37.47 11.81
C ALA A 543 -5.48 36.06 11.55
N PRO A 544 -5.86 35.31 12.60
CA PRO A 544 -6.40 33.97 12.45
C PRO A 544 -7.64 34.01 11.55
N HIS A 545 -7.71 33.05 10.63
CA HIS A 545 -8.85 32.97 9.73
C HIS A 545 -10.08 32.53 10.53
N PRO A 546 -11.30 33.05 10.25
CA PRO A 546 -12.49 32.71 11.02
C PRO A 546 -12.78 31.21 11.17
N LEU A 547 -12.45 30.43 10.13
CA LEU A 547 -12.58 28.96 10.06
C LEU A 547 -11.42 28.16 10.68
N ASP A 548 -10.39 28.81 11.23
CA ASP A 548 -9.35 28.05 11.94
C ASP A 548 -9.97 27.32 13.15
N PRO A 549 -9.37 26.23 13.67
CA PRO A 549 -9.88 25.57 14.87
C PRO A 549 -9.96 26.49 16.09
N LEU A 550 -10.74 26.11 17.11
CA LEU A 550 -10.68 26.81 18.40
C LEU A 550 -9.33 26.53 19.07
N THR A 551 -8.71 27.58 19.59
CA THR A 551 -7.45 27.48 20.33
C THR A 551 -7.66 27.03 21.77
N ALA A 552 -6.62 26.53 22.43
CA ALA A 552 -6.68 26.19 23.85
C ALA A 552 -7.09 27.39 24.74
N ALA A 553 -6.69 28.62 24.36
CA ALA A 553 -7.06 29.84 25.08
C ALA A 553 -8.55 30.18 24.92
N GLU A 554 -9.09 30.00 23.72
CA GLU A 554 -10.53 30.16 23.44
C GLU A 554 -11.37 29.12 24.19
N LEU A 555 -10.91 27.88 24.24
CA LEU A 555 -11.55 26.81 25.02
C LEU A 555 -11.50 27.09 26.53
N ALA A 556 -10.37 27.57 27.05
CA ALA A 556 -10.26 28.00 28.44
C ALA A 556 -11.23 29.14 28.76
N THR A 557 -11.36 30.08 27.82
CA THR A 557 -12.28 31.22 27.93
C THR A 557 -13.73 30.75 27.92
N ALA A 558 -14.10 29.84 27.02
CA ALA A 558 -15.42 29.22 26.97
C ALA A 558 -15.78 28.55 28.31
N ALA A 559 -14.89 27.70 28.84
CA ALA A 559 -15.11 27.03 30.13
C ALA A 559 -15.23 28.02 31.29
N LYS A 560 -14.41 29.09 31.30
CA LYS A 560 -14.46 30.14 32.33
C LYS A 560 -15.78 30.91 32.29
N VAL A 561 -16.25 31.30 31.11
CA VAL A 561 -17.53 32.01 30.94
C VAL A 561 -18.68 31.14 31.45
N LEU A 562 -18.69 29.86 31.10
CA LEU A 562 -19.75 28.95 31.50
C LEU A 562 -19.75 28.69 33.02
N ARG A 563 -18.59 28.44 33.63
CA ARG A 563 -18.48 28.28 35.09
C ARG A 563 -18.84 29.52 35.90
N GLY A 564 -18.73 30.71 35.30
CA GLY A 564 -19.12 31.97 35.94
C GLY A 564 -20.63 32.25 35.88
N ASP A 565 -21.40 31.45 35.14
CA ASP A 565 -22.84 31.63 34.99
C ASP A 565 -23.61 30.91 36.10
N ALA A 566 -24.60 31.58 36.71
CA ALA A 566 -25.36 31.05 37.84
C ALA A 566 -26.18 29.78 37.53
N ARG A 567 -26.39 29.46 36.26
CA ARG A 567 -27.07 28.22 35.82
C ARG A 567 -26.17 26.99 35.88
N VAL A 568 -24.86 27.17 35.91
CA VAL A 568 -23.88 26.08 35.87
C VAL A 568 -23.48 25.73 37.30
N THR A 569 -23.66 24.46 37.66
CA THR A 569 -23.33 23.92 38.98
C THR A 569 -21.83 23.70 39.16
N GLU A 570 -21.36 23.56 40.41
CA GLU A 570 -19.93 23.34 40.70
C GLU A 570 -19.42 22.00 40.15
N ASP A 571 -20.29 20.98 40.13
CA ASP A 571 -20.01 19.64 39.60
C ASP A 571 -20.24 19.53 38.08
N ALA A 572 -20.42 20.66 37.39
CA ALA A 572 -20.68 20.68 35.96
C ALA A 572 -19.56 20.04 35.13
N ARG A 573 -19.98 19.28 34.13
CA ARG A 573 -19.12 18.56 33.18
C ARG A 573 -19.38 19.08 31.77
N PHE A 574 -18.40 18.94 30.89
CA PHE A 574 -18.49 19.42 29.51
C PHE A 574 -18.49 18.22 28.56
N TRP A 575 -19.39 18.19 27.59
CA TRP A 575 -19.30 17.19 26.52
C TRP A 575 -18.34 17.67 25.43
N GLY A 576 -18.42 18.95 25.06
CA GLY A 576 -17.46 19.58 24.15
C GLY A 576 -17.81 21.01 23.78
N VAL A 577 -16.92 21.64 23.03
CA VAL A 577 -17.09 22.97 22.44
C VAL A 577 -16.66 22.93 20.98
N THR A 578 -17.48 23.49 20.10
CA THR A 578 -17.21 23.54 18.66
C THR A 578 -17.35 24.96 18.14
N LEU A 579 -16.55 25.30 17.13
CA LEU A 579 -16.69 26.55 16.40
C LEU A 579 -18.08 26.62 15.76
N ASP A 580 -18.69 27.80 15.78
CA ASP A 580 -19.88 28.06 14.98
C ASP A 580 -19.47 28.34 13.53
N GLU A 581 -19.32 27.28 12.74
CA GLU A 581 -18.83 27.35 11.37
C GLU A 581 -19.71 28.23 10.46
N ASP A 582 -21.02 28.24 10.68
CA ASP A 582 -21.95 29.03 9.85
C ASP A 582 -21.71 30.54 10.00
N HIS A 583 -21.52 30.99 11.25
CA HIS A 583 -21.05 32.35 11.53
C HIS A 583 -19.65 32.60 10.96
N ALA A 584 -18.72 31.68 11.19
CA ALA A 584 -17.33 31.82 10.73
C ALA A 584 -17.20 31.96 9.21
N ARG A 585 -18.04 31.28 8.41
CA ARG A 585 -18.02 31.39 6.94
C ARG A 585 -18.41 32.78 6.42
N ARG A 586 -19.20 33.54 7.17
CA ARG A 586 -19.64 34.89 6.80
C ARG A 586 -18.81 36.00 7.44
N ALA A 587 -18.01 35.65 8.44
CA ALA A 587 -17.17 36.57 9.19
C ALA A 587 -15.94 37.01 8.40
N ALA A 588 -15.50 38.24 8.60
CA ALA A 588 -14.21 38.74 8.14
C ALA A 588 -13.09 38.38 9.15
N PRO A 589 -11.81 38.30 8.71
CA PRO A 589 -10.69 38.17 9.65
C PRO A 589 -10.71 39.29 10.70
N GLY A 590 -10.64 38.91 11.97
CA GLY A 590 -10.73 39.82 13.11
C GLY A 590 -12.14 40.01 13.70
N ASP A 591 -13.19 39.51 13.04
CA ASP A 591 -14.53 39.48 13.65
C ASP A 591 -14.57 38.59 14.89
N THR A 592 -15.51 38.89 15.80
CA THR A 592 -15.72 38.08 17.00
C THR A 592 -16.08 36.64 16.62
N ARG A 593 -15.26 35.69 17.08
CA ARG A 593 -15.51 34.26 16.88
C ARG A 593 -16.61 33.76 17.81
N ARG A 594 -17.44 32.87 17.28
CA ARG A 594 -18.57 32.26 17.99
C ARG A 594 -18.37 30.77 18.12
N ALA A 595 -18.84 30.21 19.22
CA ALA A 595 -18.77 28.77 19.50
C ALA A 595 -20.08 28.27 20.10
N ARG A 596 -20.27 26.96 20.07
CA ARG A 596 -21.35 26.24 20.77
C ARG A 596 -20.72 25.26 21.74
N ALA A 597 -21.19 25.25 22.98
CA ALA A 597 -20.73 24.37 24.05
C ALA A 597 -21.87 23.51 24.58
N VAL A 598 -21.57 22.30 25.03
CA VAL A 598 -22.53 21.44 25.75
C VAL A 598 -22.03 21.20 27.15
N VAL A 599 -22.84 21.60 28.14
CA VAL A 599 -22.55 21.50 29.57
C VAL A 599 -23.64 20.71 30.28
N ILE A 600 -23.24 19.86 31.21
CA ILE A 600 -24.09 18.96 31.98
C ILE A 600 -23.91 19.33 33.45
N CYS A 601 -24.99 19.44 34.19
CA CYS A 601 -25.04 19.77 35.62
C CYS A 601 -25.66 18.59 36.38
N PRO A 602 -24.85 17.56 36.74
CA PRO A 602 -25.37 16.30 37.28
C PRO A 602 -26.21 16.49 38.55
N SER A 603 -25.75 17.29 39.51
CA SER A 603 -26.48 17.55 40.76
C SER A 603 -27.84 18.22 40.59
N ALA A 604 -28.05 18.90 39.46
CA ALA A 604 -29.31 19.58 39.13
C ALA A 604 -30.17 18.83 38.11
N HIS A 605 -29.70 17.70 37.57
CA HIS A 605 -30.36 16.95 36.50
C HIS A 605 -30.68 17.81 35.27
N LEU A 606 -29.70 18.64 34.85
CA LEU A 606 -29.85 19.60 33.74
C LEU A 606 -28.69 19.47 32.75
N ALA A 607 -28.98 19.71 31.47
CA ALA A 607 -27.98 19.88 30.43
C ALA A 607 -28.35 21.03 29.50
N TYR A 608 -27.35 21.72 28.96
CA TYR A 608 -27.53 22.88 28.10
C TYR A 608 -26.62 22.81 26.86
N GLU A 609 -27.16 23.22 25.71
CA GLU A 609 -26.38 23.75 24.60
C GLU A 609 -26.31 25.28 24.76
N VAL A 610 -25.10 25.83 24.67
CA VAL A 610 -24.84 27.24 24.95
C VAL A 610 -24.07 27.88 23.80
N GLY A 611 -24.62 28.97 23.25
CA GLY A 611 -23.92 29.85 22.32
C GLY A 611 -22.94 30.77 23.05
N LEU A 612 -21.76 30.97 22.47
CA LEU A 612 -20.66 31.74 23.04
C LEU A 612 -20.13 32.76 22.04
N GLU A 613 -19.78 33.95 22.53
CA GLU A 613 -18.94 34.93 21.83
C GLU A 613 -17.58 34.98 22.53
N LEU A 614 -16.49 34.79 21.78
CA LEU A 614 -15.12 34.61 22.29
C LEU A 614 -14.20 35.81 22.03
N GLY A 615 -14.75 36.99 21.75
CA GLY A 615 -14.00 38.22 21.51
C GLY A 615 -13.43 38.85 22.79
N ASP A 616 -13.06 40.13 22.73
CA ASP A 616 -12.44 40.85 23.86
C ASP A 616 -13.30 40.87 25.13
N THR A 617 -14.62 40.78 24.98
CA THR A 617 -15.59 40.66 26.08
C THR A 617 -16.34 39.33 25.94
N PRO A 618 -15.73 38.20 26.38
CA PRO A 618 -16.31 36.89 26.15
C PRO A 618 -17.54 36.67 27.02
N ARG A 619 -18.60 36.10 26.43
CA ARG A 619 -19.92 35.93 27.08
C ARG A 619 -20.72 34.79 26.49
N SER A 620 -21.67 34.26 27.27
CA SER A 620 -22.72 33.38 26.77
C SER A 620 -23.85 34.20 26.13
N THR A 621 -24.47 33.69 25.07
CA THR A 621 -25.46 34.43 24.27
C THR A 621 -26.82 33.75 24.21
N ALA A 622 -26.86 32.45 23.93
CA ALA A 622 -28.08 31.67 23.81
C ALA A 622 -27.97 30.40 24.65
N TRP A 623 -29.04 30.02 25.32
CA TRP A 623 -29.11 28.82 26.17
C TRP A 623 -30.31 28.00 25.74
N ARG A 624 -30.06 26.73 25.42
CA ARG A 624 -31.08 25.74 25.07
C ARG A 624 -30.94 24.57 26.01
N GLU A 625 -31.98 24.30 26.79
CA GLU A 625 -32.04 23.10 27.63
C GLU A 625 -32.10 21.85 26.75
N LEU A 626 -31.35 20.83 27.14
CA LEU A 626 -31.31 19.52 26.50
C LEU A 626 -31.89 18.49 27.45
N ASP A 627 -32.40 17.39 26.90
CA ASP A 627 -32.58 16.18 27.70
C ASP A 627 -31.21 15.78 28.26
N VAL A 628 -31.10 15.69 29.58
CA VAL A 628 -29.84 15.40 30.29
C VAL A 628 -29.22 14.08 29.86
N ARG A 629 -30.01 13.15 29.31
CA ARG A 629 -29.55 11.86 28.79
C ARG A 629 -28.82 11.96 27.46
N SER A 630 -29.10 13.00 26.67
CA SER A 630 -28.68 13.13 25.28
C SER A 630 -27.22 13.47 25.03
N PRO A 631 -26.51 14.24 25.89
CA PRO A 631 -25.07 14.39 25.77
C PRO A 631 -24.33 13.04 25.88
N GLY A 632 -23.34 12.86 25.00
CA GLY A 632 -22.49 11.67 24.98
C GLY A 632 -21.56 11.56 26.19
N CYS A 633 -20.79 10.48 26.28
CA CYS A 633 -19.86 10.18 27.37
C CYS A 633 -18.46 10.72 27.10
N SER A 634 -17.92 11.53 28.01
CA SER A 634 -16.52 11.99 27.93
C SER A 634 -15.53 10.94 28.46
N SER A 635 -14.26 11.02 28.07
CA SER A 635 -13.21 10.12 28.57
C SER A 635 -12.97 10.24 30.09
N GLU A 636 -13.25 11.40 30.69
CA GLU A 636 -13.27 11.58 32.14
C GLU A 636 -14.42 10.80 32.79
N GLU A 637 -15.64 10.91 32.26
CA GLU A 637 -16.81 10.16 32.75
C GLU A 637 -16.60 8.65 32.61
N ALA A 638 -16.05 8.19 31.49
CA ALA A 638 -15.76 6.77 31.28
C ALA A 638 -14.79 6.22 32.35
N ARG A 639 -13.73 6.95 32.68
CA ARG A 639 -12.79 6.57 33.74
C ARG A 639 -13.44 6.56 35.13
N GLN A 640 -14.33 7.50 35.41
CA GLN A 640 -15.09 7.56 36.67
C GLN A 640 -16.04 6.36 36.80
N ALA A 641 -16.79 6.04 35.75
CA ALA A 641 -17.68 4.88 35.71
C ALA A 641 -16.93 3.56 35.94
N ALA A 642 -15.79 3.38 35.26
CA ALA A 642 -14.95 2.20 35.47
C ALA A 642 -14.39 2.10 36.91
N ALA A 643 -14.02 3.24 37.52
CA ALA A 643 -13.57 3.28 38.91
C ALA A 643 -14.71 2.94 39.89
N ALA A 644 -15.92 3.45 39.65
CA ALA A 644 -17.11 3.14 40.44
C ALA A 644 -17.45 1.64 40.39
N CYS A 645 -17.38 1.01 39.21
CA CYS A 645 -17.58 -0.44 39.08
C CYS A 645 -16.60 -1.23 39.95
N ARG A 646 -15.30 -0.92 39.88
CA ARG A 646 -14.28 -1.63 40.67
C ARG A 646 -14.46 -1.47 42.19
N ALA A 647 -15.04 -0.35 42.62
CA ALA A 647 -15.32 -0.08 44.04
C ALA A 647 -16.59 -0.77 44.55
N ASP A 648 -17.51 -1.18 43.67
CA ASP A 648 -18.80 -1.74 44.07
C ASP A 648 -18.68 -3.18 44.64
N PRO A 649 -19.16 -3.45 45.87
CA PRO A 649 -19.04 -4.78 46.47
C PRO A 649 -19.83 -5.88 45.76
N ARG A 650 -20.93 -5.56 45.05
CA ARG A 650 -21.67 -6.55 44.24
C ARG A 650 -20.85 -6.94 43.01
N PHE A 651 -20.18 -5.98 42.39
CA PHE A 651 -19.29 -6.22 41.25
C PHE A 651 -18.09 -7.09 41.65
N GLN A 652 -17.44 -6.75 42.76
CA GLN A 652 -16.36 -7.56 43.33
C GLN A 652 -16.79 -9.01 43.63
N ARG A 653 -18.03 -9.21 44.12
CA ARG A 653 -18.58 -10.56 44.32
C ARG A 653 -18.78 -11.32 43.01
N ALA A 654 -19.33 -10.67 41.98
CA ALA A 654 -19.51 -11.28 40.66
C ALA A 654 -18.17 -11.69 40.02
N LEU A 655 -17.13 -10.87 40.20
CA LEU A 655 -15.76 -11.17 39.77
C LEU A 655 -15.13 -12.32 40.57
N ALA A 656 -15.34 -12.36 41.88
CA ALA A 656 -14.80 -13.42 42.75
C ALA A 656 -15.36 -14.81 42.39
N LEU A 657 -16.62 -14.91 41.93
CA LEU A 657 -17.19 -16.17 41.40
C LEU A 657 -16.43 -16.70 40.18
N ARG A 658 -15.68 -15.85 39.50
CA ARG A 658 -14.87 -16.15 38.30
C ARG A 658 -13.38 -16.26 38.62
N GLY A 659 -13.01 -16.28 39.90
CA GLY A 659 -11.63 -16.35 40.38
C GLY A 659 -10.84 -15.04 40.27
N ILE A 660 -11.50 -13.92 39.99
CA ILE A 660 -10.86 -12.60 39.92
C ILE A 660 -10.98 -11.92 41.28
N HIS A 661 -9.87 -11.84 42.02
CA HIS A 661 -9.80 -11.20 43.33
C HIS A 661 -9.05 -9.87 43.31
N ASP A 662 -8.15 -9.67 42.34
CA ASP A 662 -7.48 -8.40 42.12
C ASP A 662 -8.26 -7.56 41.10
N VAL A 663 -9.13 -6.70 41.61
CA VAL A 663 -9.96 -5.83 40.76
C VAL A 663 -9.18 -4.68 40.12
N SER A 664 -7.94 -4.41 40.55
CA SER A 664 -7.12 -3.33 39.96
C SER A 664 -6.73 -3.63 38.50
N LEU A 665 -6.73 -4.91 38.12
CA LEU A 665 -6.44 -5.38 36.77
C LEU A 665 -7.70 -5.51 35.89
N VAL A 666 -8.88 -5.23 36.43
CA VAL A 666 -10.14 -5.27 35.68
C VAL A 666 -10.37 -3.97 34.91
N MET A 667 -10.58 -4.13 33.62
CA MET A 667 -10.99 -3.07 32.71
C MET A 667 -12.51 -3.08 32.60
N VAL A 668 -13.11 -1.90 32.57
CA VAL A 668 -14.53 -1.72 32.28
C VAL A 668 -14.60 -0.65 31.22
N ASP A 669 -15.12 -0.99 30.05
CA ASP A 669 -15.40 -0.05 28.97
C ASP A 669 -16.87 0.35 29.05
N PRO A 670 -17.19 1.60 29.44
CA PRO A 670 -18.56 2.08 29.48
C PRO A 670 -19.05 2.32 28.05
N GLU A 671 -20.10 1.60 27.69
CA GLU A 671 -20.72 1.56 26.38
C GLU A 671 -22.09 2.24 26.42
N SER A 672 -22.44 2.93 25.33
CA SER A 672 -23.77 3.51 25.19
C SER A 672 -24.85 2.42 25.26
N ILE A 673 -25.93 2.71 25.98
CA ILE A 673 -27.04 1.76 26.19
C ILE A 673 -28.17 1.95 25.17
N GLY A 674 -28.05 2.96 24.29
CA GLY A 674 -29.15 3.55 23.55
C GLY A 674 -30.13 2.55 22.92
N GLY A 675 -31.42 2.75 23.20
CA GLY A 675 -32.54 1.93 22.73
C GLY A 675 -32.74 0.61 23.49
N PHE A 676 -31.89 0.32 24.50
CA PHE A 676 -31.96 -0.85 25.37
C PHE A 676 -32.00 -0.47 26.86
N GLU A 677 -32.48 0.73 27.19
CA GLU A 677 -32.62 1.22 28.55
C GLU A 677 -33.60 0.34 29.35
N PRO A 678 -33.24 -0.11 30.56
CA PRO A 678 -34.17 -0.81 31.45
C PRO A 678 -35.35 0.11 31.82
N PRO A 679 -36.62 -0.34 31.67
CA PRO A 679 -37.80 0.49 31.94
C PRO A 679 -37.84 1.10 33.35
N GLU A 680 -37.29 0.41 34.35
CA GLU A 680 -37.22 0.84 35.75
C GLU A 680 -36.28 2.05 35.98
N TYR A 681 -35.35 2.30 35.06
CA TYR A 681 -34.40 3.41 35.13
C TYR A 681 -34.69 4.50 34.09
N LYS A 682 -35.91 4.51 33.54
CA LYS A 682 -36.35 5.52 32.59
C LYS A 682 -36.13 6.94 33.13
N GLY A 683 -35.55 7.80 32.28
CA GLY A 683 -35.24 9.18 32.62
C GLY A 683 -33.83 9.40 33.20
N ARG A 684 -33.10 8.34 33.55
CA ARG A 684 -31.68 8.45 33.94
C ARG A 684 -30.76 8.45 32.74
N ARG A 685 -29.61 9.13 32.86
CA ARG A 685 -28.51 9.03 31.91
C ARG A 685 -27.68 7.79 32.21
N LEU A 686 -27.72 6.81 31.31
CA LEU A 686 -27.25 5.45 31.56
C LEU A 686 -26.13 5.05 30.60
N THR A 687 -25.20 4.25 31.13
CA THR A 687 -24.24 3.46 30.37
C THR A 687 -24.20 2.04 30.94
N TRP A 688 -23.68 1.10 30.19
CA TRP A 688 -23.41 -0.25 30.69
C TRP A 688 -21.93 -0.60 30.46
N GLY A 689 -21.38 -1.54 31.22
CA GLY A 689 -19.96 -1.87 31.14
C GLY A 689 -19.67 -3.20 30.46
N SER A 690 -18.82 -3.19 29.43
CA SER A 690 -18.10 -4.37 28.99
C SER A 690 -16.92 -4.62 29.94
N VAL A 691 -16.76 -5.84 30.46
CA VAL A 691 -15.84 -6.12 31.58
C VAL A 691 -14.71 -7.06 31.18
N TRP A 692 -13.47 -6.60 31.14
CA TRP A 692 -12.30 -7.39 30.74
C TRP A 692 -11.31 -7.59 31.89
N HIS A 693 -10.50 -8.64 31.82
CA HIS A 693 -9.52 -8.96 32.88
C HIS A 693 -8.09 -9.04 32.32
N ARG A 694 -7.16 -8.32 32.93
CA ARG A 694 -5.73 -8.47 32.66
C ARG A 694 -5.08 -9.39 33.69
N THR A 695 -4.09 -10.18 33.29
CA THR A 695 -3.29 -10.96 34.25
C THR A 695 -2.03 -10.23 34.75
N SER A 696 -1.66 -9.13 34.08
CA SER A 696 -0.60 -8.19 34.47
C SER A 696 -0.89 -6.79 33.91
N GLU A 697 -0.15 -5.76 34.34
CA GLU A 697 -0.35 -4.39 33.82
C GLU A 697 -0.12 -4.28 32.30
N ASP A 698 0.79 -5.10 31.76
CA ASP A 698 1.16 -5.13 30.33
C ASP A 698 0.29 -6.10 29.49
N ASP A 699 -0.67 -6.80 30.10
CA ASP A 699 -1.54 -7.75 29.39
C ASP A 699 -2.57 -7.02 28.50
N ASN A 700 -2.94 -7.66 27.39
CA ASN A 700 -4.06 -7.23 26.56
C ASN A 700 -5.37 -7.76 27.17
N GLY A 701 -6.05 -6.93 27.96
CA GLY A 701 -7.29 -7.31 28.65
C GLY A 701 -8.40 -7.77 27.73
N TYR A 702 -8.49 -7.22 26.51
CA TYR A 702 -9.50 -7.61 25.51
C TYR A 702 -9.40 -9.08 25.11
N ALA A 703 -8.27 -9.75 25.36
CA ALA A 703 -8.12 -11.19 25.14
C ALA A 703 -8.81 -12.08 26.18
N ARG A 704 -9.28 -11.50 27.29
CA ARG A 704 -9.94 -12.23 28.38
C ARG A 704 -11.25 -11.54 28.75
N PRO A 705 -12.27 -11.67 27.88
CA PRO A 705 -13.55 -11.09 28.18
C PRO A 705 -14.21 -11.76 29.39
N VAL A 706 -14.65 -11.00 30.40
CA VAL A 706 -15.39 -11.52 31.57
C VAL A 706 -16.86 -11.65 31.20
N GLN A 707 -17.14 -12.69 30.41
CA GLN A 707 -18.47 -12.92 29.87
C GLN A 707 -19.52 -13.13 30.98
N GLY A 708 -20.69 -12.52 30.76
CA GLY A 708 -21.87 -12.66 31.60
C GLY A 708 -21.98 -11.65 32.74
N VAL A 709 -20.99 -10.76 32.97
CA VAL A 709 -21.08 -9.68 33.96
C VAL A 709 -21.36 -8.36 33.25
N VAL A 710 -22.50 -7.73 33.53
CA VAL A 710 -22.93 -6.47 32.90
C VAL A 710 -23.38 -5.47 33.97
N PRO A 711 -22.53 -4.53 34.40
CA PRO A 711 -22.94 -3.42 35.26
C PRO A 711 -23.75 -2.38 34.46
N ILE A 712 -24.86 -1.92 35.03
CA ILE A 712 -25.65 -0.76 34.57
C ILE A 712 -25.33 0.41 35.49
N ILE A 713 -24.94 1.54 34.90
CA ILE A 713 -24.32 2.67 35.61
C ILE A 713 -25.13 3.93 35.33
N ASP A 714 -25.47 4.66 36.39
CA ASP A 714 -25.98 6.02 36.30
C ASP A 714 -24.80 6.98 36.11
N MET A 715 -24.76 7.69 34.98
CA MET A 715 -23.66 8.58 34.66
C MET A 715 -23.71 9.91 35.41
N GLU A 716 -24.85 10.32 35.96
CA GLU A 716 -24.93 11.56 36.74
C GLU A 716 -24.29 11.34 38.11
N SER A 717 -24.73 10.30 38.83
CA SER A 717 -24.26 9.96 40.17
C SER A 717 -23.02 9.06 40.21
N MET A 718 -22.67 8.41 39.10
CA MET A 718 -21.68 7.32 39.03
C MET A 718 -22.04 6.10 39.91
N GLU A 719 -23.32 5.91 40.20
CA GLU A 719 -23.83 4.75 40.95
C GLU A 719 -23.99 3.52 40.05
N ILE A 720 -23.59 2.34 40.56
CA ILE A 720 -23.90 1.07 39.92
C ILE A 720 -25.33 0.67 40.28
N LEU A 721 -26.27 0.85 39.37
CA LEU A 721 -27.69 0.60 39.65
C LEU A 721 -27.97 -0.90 39.75
N HIS A 722 -27.42 -1.67 38.81
CA HIS A 722 -27.65 -3.10 38.68
C HIS A 722 -26.41 -3.80 38.13
N ILE A 723 -26.26 -5.09 38.44
CA ILE A 723 -25.25 -5.96 37.84
C ILE A 723 -25.96 -7.21 37.37
N GLU A 724 -26.07 -7.35 36.06
CA GLU A 724 -26.56 -8.59 35.48
C GLU A 724 -25.43 -9.64 35.56
N ASP A 725 -25.69 -10.78 36.19
CA ASP A 725 -24.78 -11.93 36.20
C ASP A 725 -25.47 -13.12 35.51
N HIS A 726 -25.05 -13.38 34.28
CA HIS A 726 -25.61 -14.43 33.40
C HIS A 726 -24.86 -15.76 33.54
N GLY A 727 -24.12 -15.95 34.62
CA GLY A 727 -23.37 -17.18 34.90
C GLY A 727 -21.90 -17.13 34.47
N VAL A 728 -21.13 -18.10 34.98
CA VAL A 728 -19.67 -18.16 34.79
C VAL A 728 -19.34 -18.85 33.46
N VAL A 729 -18.66 -18.11 32.57
CA VAL A 729 -18.04 -18.65 31.36
C VAL A 729 -16.52 -18.68 31.58
N PRO A 730 -15.81 -19.76 31.19
CA PRO A 730 -14.37 -19.85 31.35
C PRO A 730 -13.63 -18.70 30.66
N LEU A 731 -12.72 -18.05 31.39
CA LEU A 731 -11.79 -17.07 30.82
C LEU A 731 -10.74 -17.80 29.99
N SER A 732 -10.36 -17.21 28.85
CA SER A 732 -9.21 -17.70 28.08
C SER A 732 -7.98 -17.78 28.97
N GLN A 733 -7.13 -18.78 28.71
CA GLN A 733 -5.82 -18.93 29.35
C GLN A 733 -4.68 -18.42 28.46
N GLU A 734 -4.93 -18.26 27.15
CA GLU A 734 -3.93 -17.79 26.19
C GLU A 734 -3.55 -16.31 26.42
N SER A 735 -2.29 -15.96 26.18
CA SER A 735 -1.82 -14.58 26.29
C SER A 735 -2.32 -13.74 25.12
N GLY A 736 -2.82 -12.54 25.39
CA GLY A 736 -3.21 -11.57 24.37
C GLY A 736 -2.11 -10.60 23.97
N VAL A 737 -0.90 -10.70 24.55
CA VAL A 737 0.15 -9.69 24.42
C VAL A 737 0.79 -9.74 23.03
N PHE A 738 0.81 -8.59 22.36
CA PHE A 738 1.41 -8.41 21.03
C PHE A 738 2.50 -7.33 20.99
N SER A 739 2.96 -6.88 22.16
CA SER A 739 4.00 -5.85 22.30
C SER A 739 5.36 -6.32 21.75
N THR A 740 6.25 -5.35 21.50
CA THR A 740 7.59 -5.61 20.98
C THR A 740 8.36 -6.56 21.89
N GLY A 741 8.94 -7.62 21.31
CA GLY A 741 9.75 -8.61 22.03
C GLY A 741 9.01 -9.89 22.42
N VAL A 742 7.67 -9.92 22.33
CA VAL A 742 6.89 -11.17 22.51
C VAL A 742 7.09 -12.12 21.32
N VAL A 743 7.02 -11.59 20.10
CA VAL A 743 7.32 -12.31 18.86
C VAL A 743 8.61 -11.73 18.28
N PRO A 744 9.61 -12.56 17.89
CA PRO A 744 10.85 -12.06 17.31
C PRO A 744 10.56 -11.31 15.99
N PRO A 745 11.22 -10.17 15.74
CA PRO A 745 11.02 -9.43 14.50
C PRO A 745 11.42 -10.29 13.30
N ARG A 746 10.71 -10.12 12.18
CA ARG A 746 11.02 -10.84 10.93
C ARG A 746 12.43 -10.43 10.46
N PRO A 747 13.37 -11.38 10.26
CA PRO A 747 14.69 -11.05 9.75
C PRO A 747 14.61 -10.57 8.30
N GLY A 748 15.51 -9.66 7.91
CA GLY A 748 15.69 -9.23 6.52
C GLY A 748 14.76 -8.11 6.02
N LEU A 749 13.91 -7.52 6.88
CA LEU A 749 13.22 -6.26 6.53
C LEU A 749 14.24 -5.12 6.50
N ARG A 750 14.55 -4.60 5.31
CA ARG A 750 15.47 -3.47 5.15
C ARG A 750 14.74 -2.14 5.40
N PRO A 751 15.44 -1.09 5.85
CA PRO A 751 14.86 0.26 5.93
C PRO A 751 14.34 0.74 4.58
N LEU A 752 13.20 1.44 4.59
CA LEU A 752 12.66 2.20 3.46
C LEU A 752 12.68 3.68 3.84
N GLU A 753 13.55 4.45 3.19
CA GLU A 753 13.66 5.88 3.43
C GLU A 753 12.95 6.66 2.32
N VAL A 754 12.03 7.54 2.72
CA VAL A 754 11.32 8.47 1.82
C VAL A 754 11.84 9.87 2.13
N VAL A 755 12.52 10.48 1.16
CA VAL A 755 13.19 11.78 1.35
C VAL A 755 12.75 12.78 0.29
N GLN A 756 12.62 14.06 0.67
CA GLN A 756 12.40 15.18 -0.24
C GLN A 756 13.52 16.20 -0.04
N PRO A 757 14.64 16.10 -0.77
CA PRO A 757 15.85 16.88 -0.50
C PRO A 757 15.67 18.39 -0.70
N GLU A 758 14.70 18.79 -1.52
CA GLU A 758 14.35 20.19 -1.80
C GLU A 758 13.13 20.66 -0.99
N GLY A 759 12.67 19.86 -0.02
CA GLY A 759 11.43 20.08 0.71
C GLY A 759 10.18 19.58 -0.03
N PRO A 760 9.00 19.67 0.61
CA PRO A 760 7.74 19.31 -0.01
C PRO A 760 7.29 20.35 -1.04
N SER A 761 6.46 19.91 -1.99
CA SER A 761 5.91 20.75 -3.07
C SER A 761 4.64 21.52 -2.65
N PHE A 762 4.17 21.31 -1.42
CA PHE A 762 3.05 22.06 -0.83
C PHE A 762 3.57 23.23 0.01
N THR A 763 2.74 24.25 0.15
CA THR A 763 2.97 25.35 1.10
C THR A 763 1.86 25.39 2.13
N VAL A 764 2.18 25.83 3.35
CA VAL A 764 1.22 25.96 4.45
C VAL A 764 1.29 27.39 4.98
N THR A 765 0.13 28.06 5.03
CA THR A 765 -0.04 29.40 5.64
C THR A 765 -1.16 29.34 6.67
N GLY A 766 -0.79 29.32 7.95
CA GLY A 766 -1.75 28.99 9.03
C GLY A 766 -2.35 27.61 8.78
N GLN A 767 -3.67 27.53 8.67
CA GLN A 767 -4.39 26.29 8.37
C GLN A 767 -4.62 26.03 6.86
N ARG A 768 -4.20 26.94 5.97
CA ARG A 768 -4.39 26.80 4.52
C ARG A 768 -3.21 26.04 3.90
N ILE A 769 -3.51 25.13 2.98
CA ILE A 769 -2.57 24.35 2.19
C ILE A 769 -2.79 24.68 0.72
N ASP A 770 -1.70 24.94 0.00
CA ASP A 770 -1.68 25.10 -1.46
C ASP A 770 -0.74 24.07 -2.08
N TRP A 771 -1.22 23.29 -3.06
CA TRP A 771 -0.47 22.20 -3.69
C TRP A 771 -1.00 21.84 -5.08
N GLN A 772 -0.16 21.89 -6.11
CA GLN A 772 -0.47 21.37 -7.47
C GLN A 772 -1.85 21.79 -8.02
N GLY A 773 -2.23 23.06 -7.84
CA GLY A 773 -3.53 23.60 -8.25
C GLY A 773 -4.61 23.54 -7.16
N TRP A 774 -4.47 22.69 -6.16
CA TRP A 774 -5.36 22.65 -5.00
C TRP A 774 -5.09 23.78 -4.00
N SER A 775 -6.15 24.33 -3.43
CA SER A 775 -6.14 25.08 -2.17
C SER A 775 -7.21 24.50 -1.24
N VAL A 776 -6.86 24.25 0.03
CA VAL A 776 -7.73 23.66 1.06
C VAL A 776 -7.35 24.19 2.44
N ARG A 777 -8.31 24.29 3.36
CA ARG A 777 -8.05 24.64 4.78
C ARG A 777 -8.36 23.48 5.71
N VAL A 778 -7.44 23.21 6.64
CA VAL A 778 -7.58 22.19 7.68
C VAL A 778 -8.33 22.78 8.89
N GLY A 779 -9.50 22.22 9.19
CA GLY A 779 -10.27 22.47 10.40
C GLY A 779 -10.22 21.28 11.36
N PHE A 780 -10.71 21.49 12.58
CA PHE A 780 -10.84 20.45 13.59
C PHE A 780 -12.01 20.74 14.53
N THR A 781 -12.86 19.74 14.80
CA THR A 781 -14.02 19.87 15.72
C THR A 781 -14.01 18.81 16.80
N HIS A 782 -14.72 19.08 17.90
CA HIS A 782 -14.91 18.11 18.97
C HIS A 782 -15.53 16.79 18.48
N ARG A 783 -16.55 16.85 17.60
CA ARG A 783 -17.31 15.65 17.20
C ARG A 783 -16.74 14.93 15.98
N GLU A 784 -16.29 15.64 14.96
CA GLU A 784 -15.86 15.04 13.68
C GLU A 784 -14.34 14.90 13.57
N GLY A 785 -13.58 15.53 14.47
CA GLY A 785 -12.12 15.56 14.39
C GLY A 785 -11.70 16.36 13.16
N LEU A 786 -10.94 15.76 12.25
CA LEU A 786 -10.46 16.41 11.02
C LEU A 786 -11.60 16.86 10.10
N VAL A 787 -11.62 18.15 9.75
CA VAL A 787 -12.53 18.75 8.76
C VAL A 787 -11.73 19.45 7.67
N LEU A 788 -12.17 19.37 6.42
CA LEU A 788 -11.60 20.14 5.32
C LEU A 788 -12.58 21.22 4.86
N HIS A 789 -12.08 22.43 4.67
CA HIS A 789 -12.86 23.59 4.21
C HIS A 789 -12.32 24.12 2.87
N ASP A 790 -13.23 24.64 2.07
CA ASP A 790 -12.94 25.45 0.88
C ASP A 790 -11.96 24.80 -0.10
N LEU A 791 -12.23 23.54 -0.48
CA LEU A 791 -11.46 22.83 -1.50
C LEU A 791 -11.73 23.48 -2.86
N THR A 792 -10.67 24.04 -3.42
CA THR A 792 -10.68 24.66 -4.75
C THR A 792 -9.56 24.10 -5.61
N PHE A 793 -9.75 24.14 -6.93
CA PHE A 793 -8.76 23.73 -7.92
C PHE A 793 -8.56 24.81 -9.00
N ASP A 794 -7.32 25.22 -9.24
CA ASP A 794 -6.93 26.07 -10.37
C ASP A 794 -6.18 25.25 -11.43
N ALA A 795 -6.81 25.06 -12.59
CA ALA A 795 -6.20 24.39 -13.73
C ALA A 795 -5.48 25.38 -14.64
N GLY A 796 -4.17 25.55 -14.42
CA GLY A 796 -3.28 26.28 -15.31
C GLY A 796 -3.50 27.80 -15.34
N GLY A 797 -3.89 28.41 -14.22
CA GLY A 797 -3.97 29.87 -14.05
C GLY A 797 -5.28 30.50 -14.52
N LYS A 798 -6.38 29.71 -14.53
CA LYS A 798 -7.73 30.21 -14.79
C LYS A 798 -8.39 30.80 -13.54
N GLY A 799 -7.73 30.68 -12.39
CA GLY A 799 -8.23 31.07 -11.07
C GLY A 799 -8.86 29.89 -10.32
N PRO A 800 -9.00 29.99 -8.99
CA PRO A 800 -9.52 28.91 -8.16
C PRO A 800 -10.99 28.66 -8.46
N ARG A 801 -11.34 27.40 -8.72
CA ARG A 801 -12.73 26.95 -8.91
C ARG A 801 -13.14 26.07 -7.76
N GLN A 802 -14.34 26.30 -7.20
CA GLN A 802 -14.83 25.54 -6.06
C GLN A 802 -15.18 24.10 -6.45
N VAL A 803 -14.89 23.17 -5.55
CA VAL A 803 -15.22 21.74 -5.67
C VAL A 803 -16.10 21.32 -4.49
N ILE A 804 -15.59 21.51 -3.27
CA ILE A 804 -16.28 21.18 -2.01
C ILE A 804 -16.08 22.33 -1.02
N ARG A 805 -17.16 22.81 -0.41
CA ARG A 805 -17.11 23.86 0.63
C ARG A 805 -16.76 23.28 2.01
N ARG A 806 -17.17 22.05 2.29
CA ARG A 806 -16.87 21.33 3.53
C ARG A 806 -16.86 19.82 3.34
N ALA A 807 -15.87 19.13 3.88
CA ALA A 807 -15.83 17.67 3.95
C ALA A 807 -15.40 17.18 5.33
N ALA A 808 -16.11 16.19 5.89
CA ALA A 808 -15.73 15.51 7.12
C ALA A 808 -16.37 14.12 7.21
N VAL A 809 -15.73 13.20 7.94
CA VAL A 809 -16.41 11.99 8.43
C VAL A 809 -17.30 12.41 9.58
N ASN A 810 -18.59 12.45 9.30
CA ASN A 810 -19.60 13.13 10.10
C ASN A 810 -20.17 12.25 11.22
N GLU A 811 -20.27 10.95 10.98
CA GLU A 811 -20.71 9.97 11.97
C GLU A 811 -20.11 8.59 11.66
N MET A 812 -19.94 7.79 12.72
CA MET A 812 -19.55 6.39 12.64
C MET A 812 -20.57 5.55 13.39
N TYR A 813 -21.11 4.51 12.76
CA TYR A 813 -22.07 3.60 13.37
C TYR A 813 -21.60 2.14 13.30
N VAL A 814 -21.49 1.49 14.47
CA VAL A 814 -20.92 0.13 14.59
C VAL A 814 -21.88 -0.82 15.29
N PRO A 815 -22.81 -1.47 14.56
CA PRO A 815 -23.73 -2.46 15.12
C PRO A 815 -23.15 -3.88 15.13
N TYR A 816 -23.36 -4.60 16.22
CA TYR A 816 -23.00 -6.01 16.39
C TYR A 816 -24.24 -6.91 16.28
N PHE A 817 -24.05 -8.16 15.80
CA PHE A 817 -25.16 -9.04 15.42
C PHE A 817 -25.24 -10.33 16.23
N ASP A 818 -25.16 -10.24 17.55
CA ASP A 818 -25.21 -11.38 18.47
C ASP A 818 -26.21 -11.14 19.60
N THR A 819 -26.97 -12.17 19.95
CA THR A 819 -28.00 -12.15 20.99
C THR A 819 -27.46 -12.44 22.39
N ALA A 820 -26.16 -12.73 22.53
CA ALA A 820 -25.53 -12.97 23.83
C ALA A 820 -25.64 -11.75 24.76
N SER A 821 -25.68 -12.01 26.08
CA SER A 821 -25.98 -11.02 27.13
C SER A 821 -25.05 -9.80 27.16
N THR A 822 -23.82 -9.94 26.67
CA THR A 822 -22.80 -8.88 26.60
C THR A 822 -22.64 -8.28 25.20
N GLN A 823 -23.46 -8.68 24.22
CA GLN A 823 -23.27 -8.29 22.81
C GLN A 823 -24.51 -7.62 22.21
N TYR A 824 -25.72 -8.01 22.60
CA TYR A 824 -26.94 -7.56 21.91
C TYR A 824 -27.20 -6.04 22.01
N ARG A 825 -26.59 -5.37 23.01
CA ARG A 825 -26.68 -3.92 23.20
C ARG A 825 -25.64 -3.15 22.38
N LYS A 826 -24.64 -3.81 21.79
CA LYS A 826 -23.52 -3.15 21.12
C LYS A 826 -23.94 -2.56 19.78
N ASN A 827 -24.16 -1.26 19.77
CA ASN A 827 -24.44 -0.48 18.56
C ASN A 827 -24.11 1.00 18.83
N PHE A 828 -22.91 1.43 18.41
CA PHE A 828 -22.35 2.69 18.85
C PHE A 828 -22.44 3.76 17.77
N PHE A 829 -22.80 4.98 18.14
CA PHE A 829 -22.55 6.18 17.35
C PHE A 829 -21.26 6.81 17.84
N ASP A 830 -20.12 6.36 17.34
CA ASP A 830 -18.87 6.70 18.02
C ASP A 830 -18.60 8.21 18.06
N TRP A 831 -18.98 8.97 17.02
CA TRP A 831 -18.85 10.43 17.04
C TRP A 831 -19.98 11.06 17.85
N GLY A 832 -21.22 10.63 17.66
CA GLY A 832 -22.36 11.17 18.38
C GLY A 832 -22.39 10.90 19.88
N GLU A 833 -21.74 9.83 20.34
CA GLU A 833 -21.75 9.37 21.74
C GLU A 833 -20.42 9.60 22.45
N TYR A 834 -19.28 9.68 21.75
CA TYR A 834 -17.97 9.88 22.38
C TYR A 834 -17.17 11.06 21.79
N GLY A 835 -17.35 11.35 20.50
CA GLY A 835 -16.72 12.47 19.79
C GLY A 835 -15.31 12.14 19.28
N ALA A 836 -15.08 12.31 17.98
CA ALA A 836 -13.79 11.98 17.35
C ALA A 836 -12.61 12.82 17.84
N GLY A 837 -12.86 14.09 18.15
CA GLY A 837 -11.81 15.06 18.46
C GLY A 837 -11.01 14.65 19.68
N PRO A 838 -11.64 14.47 20.85
CA PRO A 838 -10.96 14.00 22.06
C PRO A 838 -10.30 12.61 21.92
N LEU A 839 -10.79 11.79 21.00
CA LEU A 839 -10.28 10.44 20.73
C LEU A 839 -9.15 10.41 19.69
N THR A 840 -8.76 11.56 19.14
CA THR A 840 -7.68 11.66 18.15
C THR A 840 -6.31 11.43 18.80
N ASN A 841 -5.48 10.64 18.13
CA ASN A 841 -4.14 10.29 18.56
C ASN A 841 -3.12 11.39 18.23
N SER A 842 -2.07 11.48 19.04
CA SER A 842 -0.86 12.22 18.69
C SER A 842 0.02 11.38 17.77
N LEU A 843 0.22 11.81 16.53
CA LEU A 843 0.98 11.05 15.53
C LEU A 843 2.49 11.25 15.66
N ALA A 844 3.26 10.16 15.54
CA ALA A 844 4.71 10.16 15.64
C ALA A 844 5.40 10.09 14.26
N LEU A 845 6.40 10.95 14.07
CA LEU A 845 7.23 10.99 12.87
C LEU A 845 7.98 9.66 12.67
N GLY A 846 7.90 9.10 11.46
CA GLY A 846 8.59 7.86 11.08
C GLY A 846 7.90 6.58 11.56
N CYS A 847 6.80 6.69 12.32
CA CYS A 847 5.97 5.56 12.75
C CYS A 847 4.60 5.61 12.09
N ASP A 848 3.80 6.65 12.39
CA ASP A 848 2.44 6.80 11.86
C ASP A 848 2.43 7.47 10.48
N CYS A 849 3.36 8.42 10.28
CA CYS A 849 3.58 9.12 9.02
C CYS A 849 5.06 9.05 8.62
N LEU A 850 5.32 8.61 7.37
CA LEU A 850 6.65 8.41 6.82
C LEU A 850 6.92 9.41 5.69
N GLY A 851 8.10 10.04 5.70
CA GLY A 851 8.50 11.01 4.69
C GLY A 851 8.79 12.39 5.30
N VAL A 852 8.55 13.44 4.53
CA VAL A 852 8.65 14.83 5.01
C VAL A 852 7.25 15.30 5.42
N ILE A 853 7.05 15.40 6.73
CA ILE A 853 5.72 15.60 7.32
C ILE A 853 5.59 17.02 7.89
N HIS A 854 4.44 17.64 7.64
CA HIS A 854 3.95 18.79 8.38
C HIS A 854 2.81 18.34 9.31
N TYR A 855 2.78 18.86 10.53
CA TYR A 855 1.77 18.49 11.53
C TYR A 855 0.95 19.71 11.92
N PHE A 856 -0.35 19.49 12.15
CA PHE A 856 -1.22 20.45 12.82
C PHE A 856 -1.59 19.89 14.19
N ASP A 857 -1.42 20.71 15.22
CA ASP A 857 -1.93 20.44 16.56
C ASP A 857 -3.43 20.74 16.61
N ALA A 858 -4.15 20.05 17.48
CA ALA A 858 -5.56 20.32 17.77
C ALA A 858 -5.76 20.61 19.26
N ALA A 859 -6.75 21.42 19.60
CA ALA A 859 -7.16 21.64 20.98
C ALA A 859 -8.61 21.17 21.19
N VAL A 860 -8.85 20.48 22.30
CA VAL A 860 -10.16 19.97 22.71
C VAL A 860 -10.44 20.34 24.16
N LEU A 861 -11.70 20.43 24.55
CA LEU A 861 -12.07 20.62 25.95
C LEU A 861 -12.33 19.25 26.59
N GLY A 862 -11.62 18.93 27.67
CA GLY A 862 -11.91 17.72 28.47
C GLY A 862 -13.24 17.81 29.20
N GLY A 863 -13.74 16.66 29.67
CA GLY A 863 -14.99 16.60 30.45
C GLY A 863 -14.94 17.39 31.76
N ASP A 864 -13.74 17.60 32.26
CA ASP A 864 -13.38 18.43 33.40
C ASP A 864 -13.30 19.94 33.07
N GLY A 865 -13.64 20.35 31.86
CA GLY A 865 -13.55 21.75 31.41
C GLY A 865 -12.13 22.27 31.29
N VAL A 866 -11.13 21.39 31.22
CA VAL A 866 -9.72 21.74 31.03
C VAL A 866 -9.35 21.55 29.55
N PRO A 867 -8.84 22.58 28.86
CA PRO A 867 -8.35 22.42 27.49
C PRO A 867 -7.15 21.48 27.43
N ARG A 868 -7.16 20.59 26.45
CA ARG A 868 -6.07 19.65 26.16
C ARG A 868 -5.61 19.88 24.72
N VAL A 869 -4.30 20.02 24.53
CA VAL A 869 -3.69 20.07 23.19
C VAL A 869 -3.27 18.64 22.82
N ILE A 870 -3.70 18.21 21.65
CA ILE A 870 -3.28 16.96 20.99
C ILE A 870 -2.17 17.38 20.02
N PRO A 871 -0.90 17.19 20.38
CA PRO A 871 0.19 17.49 19.46
C PRO A 871 0.12 16.56 18.26
N ASN A 872 0.48 17.05 17.07
CA ASN A 872 0.51 16.24 15.86
C ASN A 872 -0.80 15.51 15.55
N ALA A 873 -1.95 16.14 15.82
CA ALA A 873 -3.28 15.55 15.64
C ALA A 873 -3.59 15.25 14.15
N VAL A 874 -3.12 16.11 13.26
CA VAL A 874 -3.27 15.95 11.81
C VAL A 874 -1.91 15.93 11.14
N CYS A 875 -1.72 14.98 10.25
CA CYS A 875 -0.52 14.77 9.44
C CYS A 875 -0.76 15.22 7.99
N LEU A 876 0.19 15.95 7.43
CA LEU A 876 0.21 16.43 6.05
C LEU A 876 1.52 16.05 5.37
N HIS A 877 1.42 15.37 4.23
CA HIS A 877 2.57 15.06 3.38
C HIS A 877 2.14 14.80 1.93
N GLU A 878 3.10 14.72 1.02
CA GLU A 878 2.85 14.24 -0.35
C GLU A 878 3.59 12.91 -0.60
N GLU A 879 2.96 12.03 -1.38
CA GLU A 879 3.50 10.72 -1.72
C GLU A 879 3.55 10.53 -3.25
N ASP A 880 4.52 9.75 -3.74
CA ASP A 880 4.48 9.20 -5.09
C ASP A 880 3.35 8.17 -5.19
N ASP A 881 2.60 8.24 -6.29
CA ASP A 881 1.46 7.37 -6.58
C ASP A 881 1.60 6.72 -7.96
N GLY A 882 2.83 6.39 -8.35
CA GLY A 882 3.09 5.68 -9.61
C GLY A 882 2.88 6.54 -10.86
N ILE A 883 2.11 6.02 -11.83
CA ILE A 883 1.92 6.65 -13.16
C ILE A 883 0.63 7.46 -13.17
N LEU A 884 0.73 8.73 -13.56
CA LEU A 884 -0.43 9.61 -13.76
C LEU A 884 -1.06 9.39 -15.13
N TRP A 885 -0.26 9.53 -16.18
CA TRP A 885 -0.65 9.17 -17.54
C TRP A 885 0.56 8.79 -18.37
N LYS A 886 0.35 7.92 -19.36
CA LYS A 886 1.40 7.44 -20.26
C LYS A 886 0.82 7.14 -21.64
N HIS A 887 1.56 7.47 -22.68
CA HIS A 887 1.25 7.05 -24.05
C HIS A 887 2.52 6.63 -24.79
N HIS A 888 2.40 5.62 -25.64
CA HIS A 888 3.43 5.24 -26.60
C HIS A 888 2.80 5.20 -27.99
N ASP A 889 3.22 6.10 -28.86
CA ASP A 889 2.77 6.11 -30.24
C ASP A 889 3.69 5.23 -31.09
N GLY A 890 3.20 4.04 -31.45
CA GLY A 890 3.94 3.09 -32.28
C GLY A 890 4.23 3.58 -33.70
N ARG A 891 3.63 4.67 -34.17
CA ARG A 891 3.91 5.25 -35.50
C ARG A 891 5.11 6.19 -35.47
N SER A 892 5.18 7.06 -34.46
CA SER A 892 6.29 7.99 -34.29
C SER A 892 7.41 7.45 -33.42
N GLY A 893 7.19 6.36 -32.69
CA GLY A 893 8.11 5.82 -31.68
C GLY A 893 8.13 6.63 -30.37
N ARG A 894 7.43 7.77 -30.31
CA ARG A 894 7.46 8.69 -29.17
C ARG A 894 6.74 8.10 -27.96
N THR A 895 7.33 8.30 -26.78
CA THR A 895 6.75 7.90 -25.50
C THR A 895 6.61 9.12 -24.60
N GLU A 896 5.43 9.32 -24.04
CA GLU A 896 5.16 10.33 -23.02
C GLU A 896 4.80 9.63 -21.71
N VAL A 897 5.38 10.09 -20.59
CA VAL A 897 5.09 9.58 -19.25
C VAL A 897 5.02 10.75 -18.27
N ARG A 898 4.01 10.75 -17.39
CA ARG A 898 3.95 11.59 -16.18
C ARG A 898 3.73 10.71 -14.97
N ARG A 899 4.41 11.04 -13.87
CA ARG A 899 4.25 10.36 -12.58
C ARG A 899 3.18 11.05 -11.75
N SER A 900 2.43 10.25 -11.00
CA SER A 900 1.39 10.75 -10.10
C SER A 900 2.03 11.06 -8.75
N ARG A 901 1.57 12.15 -8.14
CA ARG A 901 1.70 12.41 -6.72
C ARG A 901 0.32 12.68 -6.14
N ARG A 902 0.18 12.41 -4.84
CA ARG A 902 -1.01 12.78 -4.06
C ARG A 902 -0.60 13.52 -2.80
N LEU A 903 -1.36 14.54 -2.43
CA LEU A 903 -1.28 15.17 -1.12
C LEU A 903 -2.19 14.41 -0.16
N ILE A 904 -1.69 14.08 1.03
CA ILE A 904 -2.42 13.34 2.06
C ILE A 904 -2.61 14.24 3.28
N ILE A 905 -3.85 14.32 3.76
CA ILE A 905 -4.24 14.98 5.01
C ILE A 905 -4.91 13.90 5.87
N SER A 906 -4.30 13.52 6.99
CA SER A 906 -4.79 12.39 7.79
C SER A 906 -4.80 12.60 9.29
N ALA A 907 -5.70 11.90 9.96
CA ALA A 907 -5.77 11.78 11.41
C ALA A 907 -6.07 10.32 11.80
N PHE A 908 -5.68 9.90 13.00
CA PHE A 908 -6.10 8.63 13.60
C PHE A 908 -6.86 8.87 14.90
N ALA A 909 -7.89 8.08 15.16
CA ALA A 909 -8.62 8.09 16.42
C ALA A 909 -8.77 6.67 16.98
N THR A 910 -8.71 6.55 18.29
CA THR A 910 -8.89 5.27 19.01
C THR A 910 -10.19 5.31 19.80
N VAL A 911 -11.08 4.37 19.52
CA VAL A 911 -12.34 4.20 20.24
C VAL A 911 -12.27 2.87 20.99
N ALA A 912 -11.90 2.96 22.28
CA ALA A 912 -11.65 1.81 23.15
C ALA A 912 -10.71 0.77 22.51
N ASN A 913 -11.26 -0.27 21.89
CA ASN A 913 -10.52 -1.37 21.28
C ASN A 913 -10.09 -1.11 19.82
N TYR A 914 -10.83 -0.32 19.05
CA TYR A 914 -10.55 -0.10 17.62
C TYR A 914 -9.75 1.19 17.36
N ASP A 915 -8.98 1.16 16.27
CA ASP A 915 -8.23 2.30 15.75
C ASP A 915 -8.66 2.62 14.31
N TYR A 916 -8.97 3.89 14.04
CA TYR A 916 -9.48 4.36 12.75
C TYR A 916 -8.61 5.48 12.19
N GLY A 917 -8.09 5.27 10.99
CA GLY A 917 -7.31 6.26 10.25
C GLY A 917 -8.11 6.87 9.10
N PHE A 918 -8.22 8.18 9.05
CA PHE A 918 -8.97 8.92 8.03
C PHE A 918 -8.01 9.67 7.13
N TYR A 919 -7.90 9.25 5.86
CA TYR A 919 -6.91 9.76 4.91
C TYR A 919 -7.59 10.44 3.72
N TRP A 920 -7.56 11.77 3.70
CA TRP A 920 -7.99 12.55 2.54
C TRP A 920 -6.81 12.72 1.58
N SER A 921 -6.95 12.21 0.36
CA SER A 921 -5.97 12.34 -0.71
C SER A 921 -6.45 13.28 -1.81
N LEU A 922 -5.65 14.28 -2.17
CA LEU A 922 -5.88 15.17 -3.32
C LEU A 922 -4.89 14.81 -4.44
N TYR A 923 -5.38 14.68 -5.67
CA TYR A 923 -4.59 14.20 -6.81
C TYR A 923 -4.36 15.29 -7.87
N GLN A 924 -3.27 15.16 -8.64
CA GLN A 924 -2.93 16.09 -9.73
C GLN A 924 -3.93 16.08 -10.89
N ASP A 925 -4.76 15.03 -11.03
CA ASP A 925 -5.83 14.95 -12.02
C ASP A 925 -7.13 15.64 -11.56
N GLY A 926 -7.14 16.24 -10.37
CA GLY A 926 -8.31 16.89 -9.78
C GLY A 926 -9.24 15.94 -9.01
N SER A 927 -8.88 14.66 -8.83
CA SER A 927 -9.61 13.72 -7.98
C SER A 927 -9.40 13.97 -6.49
N VAL A 928 -10.40 13.62 -5.68
CA VAL A 928 -10.36 13.59 -4.21
C VAL A 928 -10.74 12.19 -3.74
N MET A 929 -10.01 11.62 -2.78
CA MET A 929 -10.31 10.31 -2.19
C MET A 929 -10.31 10.43 -0.67
N LEU A 930 -11.28 9.79 -0.02
CA LEU A 930 -11.20 9.43 1.39
C LEU A 930 -10.92 7.93 1.49
N GLU A 931 -9.80 7.55 2.12
CA GLU A 931 -9.54 6.19 2.57
C GLU A 931 -9.66 6.11 4.10
N ILE A 932 -10.48 5.18 4.57
CA ILE A 932 -10.69 4.88 5.98
C ILE A 932 -10.00 3.56 6.28
N LYS A 933 -9.04 3.58 7.19
CA LYS A 933 -8.29 2.41 7.66
C LYS A 933 -8.85 1.98 9.01
N MET A 934 -9.24 0.72 9.13
CA MET A 934 -9.72 0.11 10.38
C MET A 934 -8.65 -0.88 10.85
N THR A 935 -8.18 -0.76 12.09
CA THR A 935 -7.20 -1.65 12.75
C THR A 935 -7.49 -1.66 14.26
N GLY A 936 -6.53 -2.08 15.09
CA GLY A 936 -6.74 -2.22 16.53
C GLY A 936 -7.16 -3.62 16.94
N ILE A 937 -7.91 -3.74 18.03
CA ILE A 937 -8.26 -5.00 18.67
C ILE A 937 -9.74 -5.30 18.47
N LEU A 938 -10.07 -6.56 18.19
CA LEU A 938 -11.44 -7.00 17.99
C LEU A 938 -12.23 -7.00 19.32
N SER A 939 -13.49 -6.55 19.32
CA SER A 939 -14.36 -6.65 20.49
C SER A 939 -14.78 -8.11 20.71
N ALA A 940 -14.08 -8.79 21.62
CA ALA A 940 -14.21 -10.22 21.85
C ALA A 940 -15.31 -10.57 22.87
N THR A 941 -15.75 -11.82 22.83
CA THR A 941 -16.68 -12.44 23.78
C THR A 941 -16.12 -13.76 24.30
N GLY A 942 -16.42 -14.07 25.57
CA GLY A 942 -16.02 -15.33 26.18
C GLY A 942 -17.00 -16.43 25.77
N VAL A 943 -16.48 -17.62 25.45
CA VAL A 943 -17.30 -18.77 25.02
C VAL A 943 -16.81 -20.06 25.66
N ALA A 944 -17.72 -20.96 26.02
CA ALA A 944 -17.33 -22.31 26.46
C ALA A 944 -16.74 -23.09 25.27
N GLU A 945 -15.89 -24.11 25.48
CA GLU A 945 -15.26 -24.85 24.36
C GLU A 945 -16.29 -25.55 23.45
N SER A 946 -17.35 -26.09 24.04
CA SER A 946 -18.40 -26.85 23.34
C SER A 946 -19.53 -25.99 22.77
N GLU A 947 -19.50 -24.68 22.97
CA GLU A 947 -20.59 -23.77 22.59
C GLU A 947 -20.66 -23.55 21.06
N GLU A 948 -21.85 -23.54 20.49
CA GLU A 948 -22.01 -23.13 19.08
C GLU A 948 -22.06 -21.61 18.99
N THR A 949 -21.27 -21.03 18.07
CA THR A 949 -21.21 -19.57 17.87
C THR A 949 -21.72 -19.21 16.47
N PRO A 950 -23.05 -19.21 16.21
CA PRO A 950 -23.58 -18.92 14.88
C PRO A 950 -23.38 -17.45 14.46
N TYR A 951 -23.23 -16.55 15.42
CA TYR A 951 -23.12 -15.10 15.24
C TYR A 951 -21.71 -14.54 15.44
N ALA A 952 -20.76 -15.40 15.79
CA ALA A 952 -19.40 -15.03 16.13
C ALA A 952 -18.42 -16.08 15.58
N ARG A 953 -17.18 -15.67 15.36
CA ARG A 953 -16.10 -16.58 14.96
C ARG A 953 -15.15 -16.80 16.13
N ARG A 954 -14.92 -18.06 16.50
CA ARG A 954 -13.82 -18.42 17.41
C ARG A 954 -12.47 -18.02 16.79
N VAL A 955 -11.69 -17.26 17.55
CA VAL A 955 -10.36 -16.78 17.14
C VAL A 955 -9.24 -17.33 18.04
N ALA A 956 -9.58 -17.73 19.27
CA ALA A 956 -8.69 -18.40 20.21
C ALA A 956 -9.51 -19.34 21.14
N PRO A 957 -8.87 -20.23 21.92
CA PRO A 957 -9.55 -21.00 22.96
C PRO A 957 -10.31 -20.08 23.93
N ASN A 958 -11.60 -20.40 24.13
CA ASN A 958 -12.56 -19.61 24.92
C ASN A 958 -12.83 -18.18 24.45
N VAL A 959 -12.40 -17.80 23.24
CA VAL A 959 -12.62 -16.45 22.69
C VAL A 959 -13.27 -16.55 21.32
N ALA A 960 -14.38 -15.85 21.17
CA ALA A 960 -15.01 -15.59 19.88
C ALA A 960 -15.14 -14.08 19.64
N VAL A 961 -15.29 -13.69 18.38
CA VAL A 961 -15.53 -12.31 17.99
C VAL A 961 -16.81 -12.25 17.18
N THR A 962 -17.73 -11.41 17.60
CA THR A 962 -19.05 -11.25 17.02
C THR A 962 -18.99 -10.59 15.64
N ASN A 963 -19.81 -11.06 14.71
CA ASN A 963 -20.01 -10.42 13.41
C ASN A 963 -20.60 -9.01 13.61
N HIS A 964 -20.04 -8.03 12.91
CA HIS A 964 -20.46 -6.63 13.04
C HIS A 964 -20.19 -5.86 11.74
N GLN A 965 -20.64 -4.62 11.69
CA GLN A 965 -20.39 -3.71 10.57
C GLN A 965 -19.76 -2.41 11.05
N HIS A 966 -19.00 -1.77 10.18
CA HIS A 966 -18.52 -0.40 10.37
C HIS A 966 -19.14 0.47 9.28
N PHE A 967 -19.99 1.42 9.66
CA PHE A 967 -20.54 2.43 8.76
C PHE A 967 -19.93 3.79 9.05
N PHE A 968 -19.54 4.50 8.00
CA PHE A 968 -19.02 5.85 8.08
C PHE A 968 -19.84 6.73 7.16
N SER A 969 -20.47 7.76 7.70
CA SER A 969 -21.17 8.75 6.90
C SER A 969 -20.29 9.98 6.71
N VAL A 970 -20.10 10.38 5.47
CA VAL A 970 -19.26 11.50 5.06
C VAL A 970 -20.19 12.64 4.66
N ARG A 971 -20.06 13.79 5.34
CA ARG A 971 -20.78 15.00 4.98
C ARG A 971 -19.95 15.78 3.97
N LEU A 972 -20.53 16.03 2.79
CA LEU A 972 -19.94 16.79 1.70
C LEU A 972 -20.87 17.96 1.36
N ASP A 973 -20.50 19.18 1.78
CA ASP A 973 -21.14 20.40 1.31
C ASP A 973 -20.55 20.75 -0.05
N MET A 974 -21.29 20.45 -1.12
CA MET A 974 -20.81 20.52 -2.49
C MET A 974 -20.83 21.96 -3.01
N ALA A 975 -19.84 22.30 -3.82
CA ALA A 975 -19.76 23.63 -4.43
C ALA A 975 -19.10 23.57 -5.83
N VAL A 976 -19.51 22.62 -6.66
CA VAL A 976 -18.91 22.42 -8.00
C VAL A 976 -19.14 23.67 -8.86
N ASP A 977 -18.05 24.39 -9.17
CA ASP A 977 -18.06 25.69 -9.85
C ASP A 977 -18.96 26.77 -9.20
N GLY A 978 -19.18 26.66 -7.90
CA GLY A 978 -20.02 27.61 -7.16
C GLY A 978 -21.10 26.92 -6.34
N PRO A 979 -21.93 27.71 -5.63
CA PRO A 979 -22.82 27.20 -4.60
C PRO A 979 -24.04 26.45 -5.14
N ARG A 980 -24.51 26.77 -6.36
CA ARG A 980 -25.74 26.22 -6.92
C ARG A 980 -25.46 24.93 -7.68
N ASN A 981 -25.76 23.80 -7.05
CA ASN A 981 -25.53 22.46 -7.60
C ASN A 981 -26.83 21.65 -7.70
N ARG A 982 -26.80 20.61 -8.53
CA ARG A 982 -27.87 19.61 -8.64
C ARG A 982 -27.28 18.20 -8.58
N LEU A 983 -28.06 17.25 -8.06
CA LEU A 983 -27.67 15.85 -8.01
C LEU A 983 -28.27 15.09 -9.20
N VAL A 984 -27.47 14.25 -9.84
CA VAL A 984 -27.88 13.41 -10.96
C VAL A 984 -27.45 11.97 -10.71
N GLU A 985 -28.38 11.04 -10.81
CA GLU A 985 -28.09 9.61 -10.84
C GLU A 985 -27.73 9.18 -12.25
N VAL A 986 -26.67 8.41 -12.37
CA VAL A 986 -26.14 7.94 -13.65
C VAL A 986 -26.12 6.42 -13.65
N THR A 987 -26.74 5.81 -14.67
CA THR A 987 -26.78 4.35 -14.85
C THR A 987 -26.45 3.95 -16.29
N ALA A 988 -25.92 2.74 -16.47
CA ALA A 988 -25.80 2.10 -17.76
C ALA A 988 -27.05 1.26 -18.07
N GLU A 989 -27.57 1.38 -19.29
CA GLU A 989 -28.70 0.59 -19.80
C GLU A 989 -28.37 0.04 -21.19
N HIS A 990 -28.72 -1.21 -21.46
CA HIS A 990 -28.61 -1.79 -22.80
C HIS A 990 -29.82 -1.40 -23.66
N GLU A 991 -29.64 -1.32 -24.97
CA GLU A 991 -30.73 -1.12 -25.91
C GLU A 991 -31.54 -2.40 -26.05
N THR A 992 -32.87 -2.29 -25.91
CA THR A 992 -33.79 -3.44 -25.98
C THR A 992 -34.47 -3.56 -27.33
N ASP A 993 -34.44 -2.50 -28.16
CA ASP A 993 -34.98 -2.51 -29.50
C ASP A 993 -34.01 -3.20 -30.48
N PRO A 994 -34.35 -4.37 -31.06
CA PRO A 994 -33.49 -5.07 -31.99
C PRO A 994 -33.21 -4.30 -33.29
N GLU A 995 -34.03 -3.30 -33.65
CA GLU A 995 -33.76 -2.43 -34.80
C GLU A 995 -32.67 -1.40 -34.49
N LEU A 996 -32.59 -0.94 -33.25
CA LEU A 996 -31.56 0.01 -32.80
C LEU A 996 -30.27 -0.68 -32.36
N ASP A 997 -30.34 -1.95 -31.94
CA ASP A 997 -29.19 -2.77 -31.57
C ASP A 997 -29.19 -4.15 -32.27
N PRO A 998 -28.98 -4.19 -33.60
CA PRO A 998 -29.03 -5.42 -34.38
C PRO A 998 -27.93 -6.43 -34.01
N TYR A 999 -26.95 -6.05 -33.19
CA TYR A 999 -25.81 -6.87 -32.81
C TYR A 999 -25.72 -7.13 -31.29
N GLY A 1000 -26.68 -6.62 -30.51
CA GLY A 1000 -26.78 -6.87 -29.07
C GLY A 1000 -25.63 -6.27 -28.23
N ASN A 1001 -25.01 -5.19 -28.71
CA ASN A 1001 -23.85 -4.58 -28.07
C ASN A 1001 -24.05 -3.11 -27.67
N ALA A 1002 -25.22 -2.53 -27.95
CA ALA A 1002 -25.48 -1.13 -27.70
C ALA A 1002 -25.89 -0.92 -26.24
N ALA A 1003 -25.18 -0.01 -25.57
CA ALA A 1003 -25.53 0.48 -24.25
C ALA A 1003 -25.40 2.00 -24.24
N ARG A 1004 -26.19 2.64 -23.37
CA ARG A 1004 -26.20 4.09 -23.19
C ARG A 1004 -26.10 4.46 -21.73
N THR A 1005 -25.57 5.66 -21.48
CA THR A 1005 -25.62 6.32 -20.18
C THR A 1005 -26.97 7.02 -20.03
N VAL A 1006 -27.68 6.73 -18.96
CA VAL A 1006 -28.94 7.39 -18.60
C VAL A 1006 -28.68 8.29 -17.39
N LEU A 1007 -29.07 9.55 -17.52
CA LEU A 1007 -28.93 10.58 -16.48
C LEU A 1007 -30.33 10.92 -15.97
N ARG A 1008 -30.54 10.74 -14.67
CA ARG A 1008 -31.77 11.12 -13.99
C ARG A 1008 -31.47 12.15 -12.90
N PRO A 1009 -31.84 13.43 -13.10
CA PRO A 1009 -31.80 14.42 -12.04
C PRO A 1009 -32.62 13.98 -10.83
N ILE A 1010 -32.09 14.20 -9.63
CA ILE A 1010 -32.78 14.04 -8.35
C ILE A 1010 -33.15 15.45 -7.90
N LEU A 1011 -34.44 15.76 -7.97
CA LEU A 1011 -34.93 17.15 -7.90
C LEU A 1011 -35.43 17.56 -6.51
N SER A 1012 -35.64 16.61 -5.61
CA SER A 1012 -36.17 16.87 -4.27
C SER A 1012 -35.59 15.92 -3.22
N GLU A 1013 -35.66 16.35 -1.96
CA GLU A 1013 -35.17 15.60 -0.81
C GLU A 1013 -35.84 14.24 -0.65
N ALA A 1014 -37.15 14.11 -0.95
CA ALA A 1014 -37.85 12.83 -0.88
C ALA A 1014 -37.28 11.78 -1.87
N GLU A 1015 -36.61 12.21 -2.94
CA GLU A 1015 -35.91 11.33 -3.87
C GLU A 1015 -34.41 11.16 -3.55
N GLY A 1016 -33.88 11.94 -2.61
CA GLY A 1016 -32.45 12.07 -2.30
C GLY A 1016 -31.81 10.84 -1.64
N ALA A 1017 -32.61 9.95 -1.08
CA ALA A 1017 -32.18 8.71 -0.43
C ALA A 1017 -31.97 7.57 -1.45
N ARG A 1018 -30.71 7.23 -1.77
CA ARG A 1018 -30.35 6.31 -2.84
C ARG A 1018 -29.55 5.09 -2.38
N ARG A 1019 -29.75 3.97 -3.08
CA ARG A 1019 -28.91 2.77 -2.95
C ARG A 1019 -27.99 2.65 -4.16
N THR A 1020 -26.79 2.13 -3.94
CA THR A 1020 -25.91 1.74 -5.04
C THR A 1020 -26.43 0.50 -5.76
N ASP A 1021 -26.18 0.40 -7.06
CA ASP A 1021 -26.42 -0.81 -7.85
C ASP A 1021 -25.23 -1.04 -8.81
N PRO A 1022 -24.24 -1.84 -8.41
CA PRO A 1022 -23.08 -2.14 -9.25
C PRO A 1022 -23.46 -2.82 -10.57
N SER A 1023 -24.59 -3.53 -10.64
CA SER A 1023 -25.03 -4.22 -11.87
C SER A 1023 -25.43 -3.27 -12.99
N ARG A 1024 -25.77 -2.02 -12.65
CA ARG A 1024 -26.11 -0.93 -13.57
C ARG A 1024 -25.03 0.14 -13.66
N ALA A 1025 -23.84 -0.12 -13.11
CA ALA A 1025 -22.77 0.88 -12.95
C ALA A 1025 -23.29 2.18 -12.29
N LEU A 1026 -24.24 2.06 -11.36
CA LEU A 1026 -24.91 3.21 -10.75
C LEU A 1026 -23.91 4.03 -9.94
N HIS A 1027 -23.81 5.30 -10.28
CA HIS A 1027 -23.06 6.31 -9.53
C HIS A 1027 -23.81 7.65 -9.59
N TRP A 1028 -23.32 8.63 -8.83
CA TRP A 1028 -23.94 9.96 -8.81
C TRP A 1028 -22.99 11.01 -9.33
N ARG A 1029 -23.57 12.08 -9.84
CA ARG A 1029 -22.89 13.25 -10.35
C ARG A 1029 -23.48 14.50 -9.73
N VAL A 1030 -22.61 15.37 -9.23
CA VAL A 1030 -22.97 16.71 -8.77
C VAL A 1030 -22.62 17.68 -9.86
N GLU A 1031 -23.64 18.28 -10.46
CA GLU A 1031 -23.47 19.23 -11.56
C GLU A 1031 -23.62 20.67 -11.06
N SER A 1032 -22.83 21.57 -11.63
CA SER A 1032 -23.10 23.00 -11.53
C SER A 1032 -24.40 23.35 -12.26
N ALA A 1033 -25.26 24.15 -11.62
CA ALA A 1033 -26.44 24.70 -12.28
C ALA A 1033 -26.12 25.91 -13.17
N GLU A 1034 -24.92 26.48 -13.02
CA GLU A 1034 -24.57 27.79 -13.58
C GLU A 1034 -23.39 27.70 -14.56
N ALA A 1035 -22.48 26.75 -14.38
CA ALA A 1035 -21.30 26.60 -15.20
C ALA A 1035 -21.42 25.44 -16.21
N ARG A 1036 -20.86 25.66 -17.40
CA ARG A 1036 -20.77 24.67 -18.47
C ARG A 1036 -19.36 24.60 -19.02
N ASN A 1037 -18.94 23.40 -19.42
CA ASN A 1037 -17.67 23.19 -20.11
C ASN A 1037 -17.76 23.59 -21.59
N ARG A 1038 -16.64 23.53 -22.31
CA ARG A 1038 -16.59 23.87 -23.75
C ARG A 1038 -17.45 23.00 -24.67
N MET A 1039 -17.93 21.84 -24.19
CA MET A 1039 -18.83 20.95 -24.94
C MET A 1039 -20.31 21.29 -24.71
N GLY A 1040 -20.59 22.30 -23.88
CA GLY A 1040 -21.94 22.73 -23.54
C GLY A 1040 -22.59 21.90 -22.43
N GLU A 1041 -21.87 20.97 -21.82
CA GLU A 1041 -22.35 20.16 -20.70
C GLU A 1041 -22.12 20.88 -19.36
N PRO A 1042 -23.00 20.70 -18.35
CA PRO A 1042 -22.73 21.18 -17.00
C PRO A 1042 -21.38 20.65 -16.50
N THR A 1043 -20.60 21.51 -15.83
CA THR A 1043 -19.39 21.05 -15.15
C THR A 1043 -19.78 20.23 -13.92
N ALA A 1044 -19.06 19.14 -13.66
CA ALA A 1044 -19.51 18.20 -12.65
C ALA A 1044 -18.39 17.43 -11.96
N TYR A 1045 -18.70 16.93 -10.76
CA TYR A 1045 -17.92 15.90 -10.06
C TYR A 1045 -18.75 14.65 -9.87
N ARG A 1046 -18.17 13.51 -10.20
CA ARG A 1046 -18.73 12.19 -9.99
C ARG A 1046 -18.38 11.68 -8.60
N VAL A 1047 -19.33 11.04 -7.92
CA VAL A 1047 -19.20 10.44 -6.59
C VAL A 1047 -19.28 8.92 -6.70
N HIS A 1048 -18.26 8.23 -6.22
CA HIS A 1048 -18.18 6.77 -6.16
C HIS A 1048 -18.02 6.28 -4.74
N LEU A 1049 -18.77 5.23 -4.40
CA LEU A 1049 -18.73 4.54 -3.12
C LEU A 1049 -18.29 3.11 -3.38
N GLU A 1050 -17.13 2.72 -2.85
CA GLU A 1050 -16.55 1.38 -3.09
C GLU A 1050 -17.14 0.33 -2.14
N ASN A 1051 -17.38 0.71 -0.88
CA ASN A 1051 -17.84 -0.18 0.18
C ASN A 1051 -19.31 0.10 0.50
N THR A 1052 -20.20 -0.78 0.02
CA THR A 1052 -21.65 -0.53 -0.03
C THR A 1052 -22.45 -1.51 0.84
N ALA A 1053 -21.90 -1.89 2.01
CA ALA A 1053 -22.60 -2.75 2.95
C ALA A 1053 -24.03 -2.24 3.26
N VAL A 1054 -24.92 -3.18 3.57
CA VAL A 1054 -26.30 -2.93 3.99
C VAL A 1054 -26.51 -3.67 5.31
N LEU A 1055 -27.27 -3.07 6.21
CA LEU A 1055 -27.55 -3.62 7.53
C LEU A 1055 -28.33 -4.96 7.43
N PRO A 1056 -27.80 -6.10 7.94
CA PRO A 1056 -28.40 -7.42 7.78
C PRO A 1056 -29.33 -7.78 8.95
N VAL A 1057 -30.16 -6.83 9.39
CA VAL A 1057 -31.06 -7.00 10.56
C VAL A 1057 -32.50 -6.70 10.19
N ARG A 1058 -33.44 -7.04 11.08
CA ARG A 1058 -34.85 -6.68 10.91
C ARG A 1058 -35.01 -5.16 10.97
N GLU A 1059 -35.88 -4.61 10.12
CA GLU A 1059 -36.15 -3.17 10.06
C GLU A 1059 -36.72 -2.61 11.38
N ASP A 1060 -37.41 -3.43 12.17
CA ASP A 1060 -37.96 -3.07 13.48
C ASP A 1060 -36.95 -3.18 14.64
N SER A 1061 -35.75 -3.69 14.39
CA SER A 1061 -34.69 -3.79 15.41
C SER A 1061 -34.27 -2.42 15.92
N VAL A 1062 -33.77 -2.37 17.16
CA VAL A 1062 -33.17 -1.15 17.73
C VAL A 1062 -32.05 -0.64 16.82
N CYS A 1063 -31.18 -1.53 16.33
CA CYS A 1063 -30.06 -1.13 15.47
C CYS A 1063 -30.50 -0.43 14.18
N ALA A 1064 -31.57 -0.90 13.53
CA ALA A 1064 -32.10 -0.28 12.32
C ALA A 1064 -32.85 1.03 12.60
N ARG A 1065 -33.63 1.08 13.69
CA ARG A 1065 -34.41 2.27 14.06
C ARG A 1065 -33.53 3.41 14.59
N ARG A 1066 -32.42 3.10 15.26
CA ARG A 1066 -31.48 4.12 15.77
C ARG A 1066 -30.69 4.79 14.67
N ALA A 1067 -30.26 4.05 13.65
CA ALA A 1067 -29.45 4.56 12.55
C ALA A 1067 -30.13 4.41 11.17
N PRO A 1068 -31.31 5.01 10.90
CA PRO A 1068 -32.00 4.81 9.60
C PRO A 1068 -31.14 5.23 8.40
N PHE A 1069 -30.21 6.17 8.60
CA PHE A 1069 -29.30 6.65 7.55
C PHE A 1069 -28.40 5.55 6.96
N VAL A 1070 -28.09 4.46 7.67
CA VAL A 1070 -27.27 3.38 7.09
C VAL A 1070 -28.05 2.48 6.14
N GLY A 1071 -29.38 2.63 6.06
CA GLY A 1071 -30.24 1.88 5.13
C GLY A 1071 -30.10 2.29 3.66
N ARG A 1072 -29.31 3.34 3.38
CA ARG A 1072 -29.03 3.92 2.06
C ARG A 1072 -27.56 4.36 2.01
N GLN A 1073 -26.94 4.29 0.82
CA GLN A 1073 -25.54 4.66 0.63
C GLN A 1073 -25.35 6.15 0.33
N LEU A 1074 -26.38 6.83 -0.17
CA LEU A 1074 -26.34 8.27 -0.38
C LEU A 1074 -27.64 8.91 0.10
N TRP A 1075 -27.50 10.02 0.81
CA TRP A 1075 -28.60 10.97 1.07
C TRP A 1075 -28.21 12.34 0.54
N ALA A 1076 -29.20 13.14 0.21
CA ALA A 1076 -29.00 14.50 -0.28
C ALA A 1076 -30.02 15.44 0.35
N THR A 1077 -29.55 16.61 0.79
CA THR A 1077 -30.38 17.65 1.39
C THR A 1077 -29.98 19.02 0.88
N ALA A 1078 -30.92 19.97 0.89
CA ALA A 1078 -30.56 21.38 0.82
C ALA A 1078 -29.79 21.78 2.10
N TYR A 1079 -28.81 22.67 1.96
CA TYR A 1079 -28.03 23.16 3.09
C TYR A 1079 -28.92 23.82 4.14
N ASP A 1080 -28.61 23.56 5.40
CA ASP A 1080 -29.23 24.13 6.58
C ASP A 1080 -28.17 24.18 7.69
N PRO A 1081 -27.92 25.34 8.31
CA PRO A 1081 -26.90 25.47 9.35
C PRO A 1081 -27.19 24.67 10.63
N ASP A 1082 -28.45 24.28 10.85
CA ASP A 1082 -28.86 23.48 12.00
C ASP A 1082 -28.82 21.97 11.72
N ARG A 1083 -28.72 21.55 10.45
CA ARG A 1083 -28.58 20.14 10.06
C ARG A 1083 -27.11 19.77 9.92
N ARG A 1084 -26.49 19.45 11.06
CA ARG A 1084 -25.04 19.23 11.16
C ARG A 1084 -24.61 17.77 11.08
N PHE A 1085 -25.37 16.87 11.70
CA PHE A 1085 -24.96 15.47 11.93
C PHE A 1085 -25.99 14.47 11.41
N VAL A 1086 -25.60 13.58 10.50
CA VAL A 1086 -26.50 12.68 9.74
C VAL A 1086 -27.44 11.84 10.63
N ALA A 1087 -26.99 11.51 11.85
CA ALA A 1087 -27.72 10.70 12.84
C ALA A 1087 -28.54 11.56 13.82
N GLY A 1088 -28.61 12.87 13.61
CA GLY A 1088 -29.18 13.83 14.53
C GLY A 1088 -28.14 14.45 15.47
N GLU A 1089 -28.56 15.53 16.14
CA GLU A 1089 -27.64 16.36 16.95
C GLU A 1089 -27.15 15.63 18.20
N TYR A 1090 -27.97 14.81 18.86
CA TYR A 1090 -27.58 14.09 20.07
C TYR A 1090 -28.17 12.67 20.08
N PRO A 1091 -27.46 11.65 19.54
CA PRO A 1091 -28.02 10.31 19.39
C PRO A 1091 -27.98 9.43 20.65
N ASN A 1092 -27.25 9.85 21.71
CA ASN A 1092 -27.19 9.08 22.95
C ASN A 1092 -28.56 9.04 23.64
N GLN A 1093 -29.09 7.84 23.90
CA GLN A 1093 -30.41 7.60 24.51
C GLN A 1093 -31.60 8.40 23.90
N ALA A 1094 -31.44 8.92 22.67
CA ALA A 1094 -32.50 9.60 21.96
C ALA A 1094 -33.55 8.60 21.49
N GLU A 1095 -34.79 9.08 21.32
CA GLU A 1095 -35.84 8.25 20.73
C GLU A 1095 -35.41 7.80 19.31
N PRO A 1096 -35.34 6.49 19.02
CA PRO A 1096 -34.81 5.99 17.75
C PRO A 1096 -35.51 6.60 16.53
N GLY A 1097 -34.71 7.22 15.65
CA GLY A 1097 -35.19 7.81 14.40
C GLY A 1097 -35.92 9.15 14.55
N ALA A 1098 -35.93 9.76 15.73
CA ALA A 1098 -36.60 11.05 15.95
C ALA A 1098 -35.91 12.24 15.27
N ASP A 1099 -34.62 12.13 14.94
CA ASP A 1099 -33.81 13.15 14.26
C ASP A 1099 -32.83 12.48 13.28
N GLY A 1100 -32.21 13.25 12.39
CA GLY A 1100 -31.26 12.81 11.38
C GLY A 1100 -31.77 12.98 9.95
N VAL A 1101 -30.93 12.61 8.98
CA VAL A 1101 -31.17 12.91 7.56
C VAL A 1101 -32.47 12.34 7.01
N HIS A 1102 -32.90 11.17 7.48
CA HIS A 1102 -34.18 10.57 7.08
C HIS A 1102 -35.38 11.41 7.53
N LYS A 1103 -35.27 12.10 8.68
CA LYS A 1103 -36.32 12.97 9.20
C LYS A 1103 -36.34 14.31 8.47
N TRP A 1104 -35.17 14.86 8.22
CA TRP A 1104 -34.98 16.13 7.52
C TRP A 1104 -35.54 16.12 6.10
N GLN A 1105 -35.45 14.99 5.39
CA GLN A 1105 -35.96 14.86 4.02
C GLN A 1105 -37.50 14.85 3.94
N GLU A 1106 -38.22 14.71 5.05
CA GLU A 1106 -39.69 14.82 5.07
C GLU A 1106 -40.20 16.22 4.68
N GLU A 1107 -39.34 17.24 4.80
CA GLU A 1107 -39.65 18.60 4.31
C GLU A 1107 -39.64 18.71 2.78
N ASP A 1108 -39.08 17.71 2.10
CA ASP A 1108 -39.04 17.59 0.64
C ASP A 1108 -38.55 18.86 -0.08
N ARG A 1109 -37.49 19.50 0.44
CA ARG A 1109 -36.96 20.73 -0.17
C ARG A 1109 -36.36 20.42 -1.54
N SER A 1110 -36.35 21.43 -2.41
CA SER A 1110 -35.79 21.25 -3.76
C SER A 1110 -34.27 21.05 -3.71
N LEU A 1111 -33.79 20.10 -4.52
CA LEU A 1111 -32.38 19.82 -4.77
C LEU A 1111 -31.90 20.33 -6.14
N ASP A 1112 -32.76 21.03 -6.89
CA ASP A 1112 -32.39 21.54 -8.21
C ASP A 1112 -31.72 22.91 -8.12
N GLY A 1113 -30.40 22.92 -8.34
CA GLY A 1113 -29.61 24.13 -8.37
C GLY A 1113 -29.67 24.85 -7.03
N THR A 1114 -29.35 24.16 -5.94
CA THR A 1114 -29.35 24.66 -4.55
C THR A 1114 -27.97 24.49 -3.92
N ASP A 1115 -27.79 24.97 -2.69
CA ASP A 1115 -26.63 24.65 -1.87
C ASP A 1115 -26.78 23.19 -1.41
N LEU A 1116 -26.09 22.28 -2.09
CA LEU A 1116 -26.33 20.84 -1.99
C LEU A 1116 -25.40 20.19 -0.96
N VAL A 1117 -25.98 19.49 0.01
CA VAL A 1117 -25.23 18.66 0.96
C VAL A 1117 -25.48 17.19 0.65
N LEU A 1118 -24.40 16.43 0.46
CA LEU A 1118 -24.43 14.97 0.35
C LEU A 1118 -24.00 14.33 1.67
N TRP A 1119 -24.71 13.27 2.04
CA TRP A 1119 -24.38 12.41 3.18
C TRP A 1119 -24.11 11.02 2.62
N ALA A 1120 -22.84 10.74 2.35
CA ALA A 1120 -22.40 9.52 1.69
C ALA A 1120 -21.99 8.49 2.73
N THR A 1121 -22.68 7.36 2.79
CA THR A 1121 -22.42 6.29 3.74
C THR A 1121 -21.63 5.17 3.07
N VAL A 1122 -20.40 4.96 3.52
CA VAL A 1122 -19.60 3.79 3.18
C VAL A 1122 -19.65 2.79 4.33
N GLY A 1123 -19.77 1.50 4.01
CA GLY A 1123 -19.95 0.46 5.01
C GLY A 1123 -19.17 -0.80 4.69
N SER A 1124 -18.58 -1.41 5.72
CA SER A 1124 -17.86 -2.68 5.63
C SER A 1124 -18.53 -3.76 6.50
N HIS A 1125 -18.75 -4.95 5.92
CA HIS A 1125 -19.10 -6.14 6.71
C HIS A 1125 -17.85 -6.76 7.29
N HIS A 1126 -17.81 -6.92 8.60
CA HIS A 1126 -16.73 -7.61 9.27
C HIS A 1126 -17.19 -8.98 9.77
N PHE A 1127 -16.75 -10.02 9.06
CA PHE A 1127 -16.79 -11.40 9.53
C PHE A 1127 -15.41 -11.73 10.10
N PRO A 1128 -15.23 -11.70 11.44
CA PRO A 1128 -13.91 -11.81 12.06
C PRO A 1128 -13.19 -13.11 11.71
N ARG A 1129 -11.86 -13.06 11.66
CA ARG A 1129 -11.02 -14.22 11.35
C ARG A 1129 -9.88 -14.40 12.35
N PRO A 1130 -9.35 -15.63 12.56
CA PRO A 1130 -8.21 -15.85 13.44
C PRO A 1130 -6.96 -15.01 13.09
N GLU A 1131 -6.75 -14.69 11.81
CA GLU A 1131 -5.63 -13.85 11.35
C GLU A 1131 -5.69 -12.40 11.83
N GLU A 1132 -6.81 -12.00 12.42
CA GLU A 1132 -7.06 -10.66 12.97
C GLU A 1132 -6.89 -10.62 14.50
N TRP A 1133 -6.41 -11.71 15.09
CA TRP A 1133 -6.22 -11.86 16.53
C TRP A 1133 -4.74 -12.09 16.89
N PRO A 1134 -4.21 -11.50 17.97
CA PRO A 1134 -4.87 -10.60 18.95
C PRO A 1134 -4.95 -9.13 18.51
N VAL A 1135 -4.45 -8.79 17.33
CA VAL A 1135 -4.49 -7.43 16.76
C VAL A 1135 -4.80 -7.51 15.26
N MET A 1136 -5.72 -6.67 14.79
CA MET A 1136 -6.29 -6.72 13.45
C MET A 1136 -5.40 -6.01 12.42
N PRO A 1137 -4.96 -6.67 11.34
CA PRO A 1137 -4.38 -6.00 10.18
C PRO A 1137 -5.35 -4.99 9.54
N VAL A 1138 -4.84 -3.95 8.89
CA VAL A 1138 -5.66 -2.87 8.34
C VAL A 1138 -6.68 -3.36 7.29
N ALA A 1139 -7.96 -3.18 7.58
CA ALA A 1139 -9.06 -3.22 6.61
C ALA A 1139 -9.34 -1.80 6.07
N ARG A 1140 -9.95 -1.68 4.88
CA ARG A 1140 -10.13 -0.39 4.18
C ARG A 1140 -11.56 -0.17 3.70
N ALA A 1141 -12.03 1.06 3.81
CA ALA A 1141 -13.23 1.57 3.14
C ALA A 1141 -12.91 2.86 2.38
N ARG A 1142 -13.56 3.10 1.23
CA ARG A 1142 -13.23 4.23 0.36
C ARG A 1142 -14.43 4.95 -0.26
N LEU A 1143 -14.26 6.26 -0.43
CA LEU A 1143 -15.11 7.15 -1.20
C LEU A 1143 -14.22 7.97 -2.15
N ARG A 1144 -14.63 8.12 -3.41
CA ARG A 1144 -13.90 8.91 -4.40
C ARG A 1144 -14.79 9.96 -5.06
N LEU A 1145 -14.27 11.17 -5.23
CA LEU A 1145 -14.80 12.19 -6.12
C LEU A 1145 -13.85 12.39 -7.30
N GLU A 1146 -14.41 12.43 -8.51
CA GLU A 1146 -13.63 12.58 -9.74
C GLU A 1146 -14.24 13.67 -10.63
N PRO A 1147 -13.44 14.53 -11.27
CA PRO A 1147 -13.97 15.51 -12.22
C PRO A 1147 -14.61 14.77 -13.41
N ASP A 1148 -15.87 15.09 -13.72
CA ASP A 1148 -16.60 14.58 -14.89
C ASP A 1148 -17.08 15.78 -15.72
N GLY A 1149 -16.33 16.13 -16.75
CA GLY A 1149 -16.59 17.34 -17.52
C GLY A 1149 -16.35 18.65 -16.74
N PHE A 1150 -15.75 18.61 -15.54
CA PHE A 1150 -15.33 19.82 -14.81
C PHE A 1150 -14.24 20.59 -15.55
N PHE A 1151 -13.30 19.88 -16.18
CA PHE A 1151 -12.24 20.48 -17.00
C PHE A 1151 -12.53 20.28 -18.49
N ASP A 1152 -12.02 21.19 -19.33
CA ASP A 1152 -12.18 21.11 -20.79
C ASP A 1152 -11.32 20.00 -21.44
N ARG A 1153 -10.35 19.48 -20.70
CA ARG A 1153 -9.37 18.43 -21.06
C ARG A 1153 -8.67 17.95 -19.79
N ASN A 1154 -7.82 16.93 -19.90
CA ASN A 1154 -6.99 16.44 -18.79
C ASN A 1154 -6.25 17.62 -18.11
N PRO A 1155 -6.49 17.89 -16.81
CA PRO A 1155 -5.88 19.00 -16.09
C PRO A 1155 -4.39 18.78 -15.78
N ALA A 1156 -3.89 17.55 -15.89
CA ALA A 1156 -2.51 17.17 -15.55
C ALA A 1156 -1.56 17.14 -16.76
N LEU A 1157 -1.90 17.84 -17.85
CA LEU A 1157 -1.04 17.90 -19.04
C LEU A 1157 0.19 18.79 -18.86
N ASP A 1158 0.14 19.72 -17.91
CA ASP A 1158 1.22 20.64 -17.54
C ASP A 1158 2.19 20.06 -16.50
N VAL A 1159 1.84 18.94 -15.86
CA VAL A 1159 2.76 18.16 -15.02
C VAL A 1159 3.99 17.82 -15.86
N PRO A 1160 5.22 18.11 -15.39
CA PRO A 1160 6.43 17.86 -16.17
C PRO A 1160 6.77 16.37 -16.27
N PRO A 1161 7.47 15.93 -17.33
CA PRO A 1161 8.02 14.58 -17.38
C PRO A 1161 9.02 14.36 -16.22
N PRO A 1162 9.20 13.11 -15.76
CA PRO A 1162 10.18 12.82 -14.72
C PRO A 1162 11.60 13.20 -15.20
N VAL A 1163 12.34 13.94 -14.36
CA VAL A 1163 13.72 14.35 -14.63
C VAL A 1163 14.65 13.15 -14.42
N SER A 1164 15.59 12.91 -15.35
CA SER A 1164 16.59 11.85 -15.18
C SER A 1164 17.54 12.20 -14.03
N CYS A 1165 17.58 11.38 -12.98
CA CYS A 1165 18.53 11.57 -11.88
C CYS A 1165 19.90 10.91 -12.14
N HIS A 1166 20.18 10.44 -13.36
CA HIS A 1166 21.43 9.73 -13.69
C HIS A 1166 22.14 10.16 -14.98
N ALA A 1167 21.87 11.36 -15.51
CA ALA A 1167 22.76 11.95 -16.51
C ALA A 1167 23.89 12.74 -15.80
N PRO A 1168 25.18 12.40 -15.97
CA PRO A 1168 26.26 13.27 -15.52
C PRO A 1168 26.17 14.59 -16.28
N ARG A 1169 26.14 15.72 -15.56
CA ARG A 1169 26.17 17.08 -16.13
C ARG A 1169 27.34 17.20 -17.13
N PRO A 1170 27.12 17.60 -18.39
CA PRO A 1170 28.23 17.92 -19.28
C PRO A 1170 28.93 19.19 -18.78
N ALA A 1171 30.26 19.15 -18.74
CA ALA A 1171 31.07 20.33 -18.50
C ALA A 1171 30.79 21.38 -19.59
N ALA A 1172 30.59 22.62 -19.16
CA ALA A 1172 30.25 23.74 -20.01
C ALA A 1172 31.31 23.99 -21.11
N ALA A 1173 30.88 23.95 -22.38
CA ALA A 1173 31.53 24.63 -23.49
C ALA A 1173 30.52 24.96 -24.59
N GLY A 1174 30.43 26.25 -24.96
CA GLY A 1174 29.99 26.69 -26.29
C GLY A 1174 28.49 26.97 -26.48
N HIS A 1175 28.17 28.21 -26.79
CA HIS A 1175 26.83 28.68 -27.15
C HIS A 1175 26.23 27.94 -28.36
N GLY A 1176 25.06 27.32 -28.15
CA GLY A 1176 24.13 26.90 -29.19
C GLY A 1176 22.75 26.71 -28.55
N SER A 1177 21.75 27.44 -29.04
CA SER A 1177 20.36 27.33 -28.60
C SER A 1177 19.75 26.02 -29.13
N GLY A 1178 19.83 24.95 -28.35
CA GLY A 1178 19.11 23.69 -28.55
C GLY A 1178 18.53 23.23 -27.22
N ALA A 1179 17.26 22.85 -27.20
CA ALA A 1179 16.56 22.35 -26.02
C ALA A 1179 17.21 21.06 -25.48
N PRO A 1180 17.16 20.77 -24.16
CA PRO A 1180 17.74 19.56 -23.61
C PRO A 1180 16.92 18.32 -24.02
N ASP A 1181 17.58 17.35 -24.66
CA ASP A 1181 17.00 16.07 -25.05
C ASP A 1181 16.46 15.32 -23.81
N HIS A 1182 15.18 14.93 -23.87
CA HIS A 1182 14.49 14.27 -22.77
C HIS A 1182 14.75 12.75 -22.80
N CYS A 1183 14.68 12.09 -21.64
CA CYS A 1183 14.90 10.63 -21.46
C CYS A 1183 13.99 9.73 -22.34
N CYS A 1184 12.97 10.30 -22.99
CA CYS A 1184 12.01 9.58 -23.83
C CYS A 1184 12.15 9.89 -25.33
N GLU A 1185 13.19 10.65 -25.72
CA GLU A 1185 13.56 10.90 -27.11
C GLU A 1185 14.67 9.97 -27.61
#